data_AF-A0A482W0Y4-F1
#
_entry.id   AF-A0A482W0Y4-F1
#
_cell.length_a   1.000
_cell.length_b   1.000
_cell.length_c   1.000
_cell.angle_alpha   90.00
_cell.angle_beta   90.00
_cell.angle_gamma   90.00
#
_symmetry.space_group_name_H-M   'P 1'
#
loop_
_entity.id
_entity.type
_entity.pdbx_description
1 polymer ?
#
loop_
_entity_poly.entity_id
_entity_poly.type
_entity_poly.pdbx_seq_one_letter_code
_entity_poly.pdbx_strand_id
1 'polypeptide(L)'
;MKWIILILLYPTIKCEDSLEIISKTRTSYLQKYEGYVDVVVMHVEIPKETSFAAFKFTADETKRRPSVEQIVEGVTYPVGAFTNHSILYTYFIPEFVTHAIVIIEDISFAETTTQLIVRVQARSIPSEKSAIKAEIIESSFNETSVTVPFNTKADNWHFVEFIFQGSNLSDEIKSSLKFTMKYFYEESENGNNTGIWRIFNSNKITQVMRYRQYDLVRESSTESFSYSYELRQKFTISSSVAVNLTSNEFAVLQFKLRQHTDIGGTLQFILTFKPRVNKLKKILESEPEGHKIIACIRPEAPELPTWPNFCAYEKDQIVAPLVLNKTTDNSSMMIPYPESGIWYATFKLFCGECVPCSCPDECQKEFEGCVRVCESSCDRETCSNCSMDCKTEVVHKNGCAKCDCDGPCLRSKNVCNSSVIFDITSMACANDCGRHGRCMFMVCDGVVYATCVCSNNYRGWDCSDDSHATPYFMIVIELLLLVLSNLMFLPTVYVAYRRRYFVEAIVYFAIFFFSTFYHACDAGENIISFCITRLAALQFADFYCALLSIWVTLIAIADLPSYWPTICHITGAIVLSFTTTINKTAMWGFALPVVTGIIIVCINWFLKWRKIKQMFLNKRYLYICVPLGVIVVTLGLVIFIFLETADNYKYLHSMWHAIMAIAVIILLPRPNTFQPETML
;
A
#
# COMPACT_ATOMS: atom_id res chain seq x y z
N MET A 1 24.90 -8.05 5.21
CA MET A 1 24.73 -7.26 3.98
C MET A 1 24.18 -8.17 2.90
N LYS A 2 22.94 -7.97 2.46
CA LYS A 2 22.38 -8.69 1.31
C LYS A 2 22.62 -7.80 0.09
N TRP A 3 23.39 -8.29 -0.87
CA TRP A 3 23.65 -7.62 -2.14
C TRP A 3 22.73 -8.25 -3.20
N ILE A 4 22.08 -7.43 -4.01
CA ILE A 4 21.35 -7.87 -5.21
C ILE A 4 22.10 -7.29 -6.41
N ILE A 5 22.44 -8.17 -7.36
CA ILE A 5 23.20 -7.85 -8.58
C ILE A 5 22.21 -7.93 -9.75
N LEU A 6 22.08 -6.85 -10.53
CA LEU A 6 21.25 -6.79 -11.74
C LEU A 6 22.16 -6.55 -12.97
N ILE A 7 21.98 -7.33 -14.04
CA ILE A 7 22.97 -7.48 -15.14
C ILE A 7 22.30 -7.36 -16.51
N LEU A 8 23.00 -6.69 -17.44
CA LEU A 8 22.69 -6.50 -18.86
C LEU A 8 22.67 -7.81 -19.69
N LEU A 9 21.72 -7.88 -20.63
CA LEU A 9 21.40 -9.05 -21.44
C LEU A 9 22.03 -8.98 -22.84
N TYR A 10 22.69 -10.07 -23.26
CA TYR A 10 22.88 -10.42 -24.68
C TYR A 10 22.59 -11.92 -24.85
N PRO A 11 21.76 -12.31 -25.83
CA PRO A 11 21.44 -13.72 -26.04
C PRO A 11 22.59 -14.42 -26.78
N THR A 12 23.03 -15.55 -26.25
CA THR A 12 23.65 -16.60 -27.07
C THR A 12 22.97 -17.91 -26.72
N ILE A 13 22.07 -18.34 -27.60
CA ILE A 13 21.51 -19.69 -27.57
C ILE A 13 21.61 -20.27 -28.97
N LYS A 14 22.15 -21.48 -29.03
CA LYS A 14 22.06 -22.37 -30.19
C LYS A 14 20.62 -22.87 -30.30
N CYS A 15 19.80 -22.17 -31.08
CA CYS A 15 18.79 -22.72 -31.97
C CYS A 15 18.23 -21.57 -32.79
N GLU A 16 18.06 -21.84 -34.09
CA GLU A 16 17.58 -20.92 -35.12
C GLU A 16 16.27 -20.27 -34.72
N ASP A 17 16.31 -19.00 -34.32
CA ASP A 17 15.32 -17.98 -34.66
C ASP A 17 15.86 -16.60 -34.25
N SER A 18 15.71 -15.62 -35.13
CA SER A 18 16.23 -14.26 -34.96
C SER A 18 15.38 -13.45 -33.98
N LEU A 19 15.96 -13.03 -32.85
CA LEU A 19 15.34 -12.12 -31.89
C LEU A 19 15.64 -10.66 -32.22
N GLU A 20 14.62 -9.81 -32.13
CA GLU A 20 14.72 -8.36 -32.24
C GLU A 20 14.81 -7.73 -30.82
N ILE A 21 15.78 -6.83 -30.63
CA ILE A 21 15.98 -6.13 -29.34
C ILE A 21 14.94 -5.02 -29.23
N ILE A 22 14.01 -5.15 -28.29
CA ILE A 22 12.89 -4.21 -28.12
C ILE A 22 13.29 -2.98 -27.26
N SER A 23 14.28 -3.10 -26.35
CA SER A 23 14.69 -2.00 -25.46
C SER A 23 16.08 -2.22 -24.85
N LYS A 24 16.82 -1.12 -24.61
CA LYS A 24 18.12 -1.11 -23.92
C LYS A 24 18.20 0.08 -22.95
N THR A 25 18.54 -0.19 -21.70
CA THR A 25 18.85 0.84 -20.68
C THR A 25 20.25 0.60 -20.10
N ARG A 26 20.99 1.68 -19.83
CA ARG A 26 22.32 1.66 -19.22
C ARG A 26 22.26 2.38 -17.87
N THR A 27 22.83 1.77 -16.83
CA THR A 27 23.21 2.46 -15.59
C THR A 27 24.70 2.23 -15.37
N SER A 28 25.39 3.22 -14.80
CA SER A 28 26.85 3.19 -14.64
C SER A 28 27.32 2.61 -13.30
N TYR A 29 26.43 2.24 -12.37
CA TYR A 29 26.81 1.74 -11.03
C TYR A 29 25.68 0.96 -10.32
N LEU A 30 26.06 0.12 -9.35
CA LEU A 30 25.17 -0.58 -8.41
C LEU A 30 24.67 0.41 -7.34
N GLN A 31 23.35 0.50 -7.15
CA GLN A 31 22.72 1.34 -6.12
C GLN A 31 22.20 0.46 -4.97
N LYS A 32 22.16 1.03 -3.76
CA LYS A 32 21.52 0.40 -2.61
C LYS A 32 20.01 0.47 -2.82
N TYR A 33 19.30 -0.63 -2.60
CA TYR A 33 17.84 -0.67 -2.69
C TYR A 33 17.22 0.19 -1.57
N GLU A 34 16.53 1.26 -1.95
CA GLU A 34 15.85 2.18 -1.03
C GLU A 34 14.33 2.25 -1.26
N GLY A 35 13.81 1.76 -2.40
CA GLY A 35 12.37 1.55 -2.61
C GLY A 35 11.98 0.98 -3.98
N TYR A 36 10.67 0.89 -4.25
CA TYR A 36 10.13 0.37 -5.52
C TYR A 36 10.48 1.22 -6.76
N VAL A 37 10.87 2.48 -6.55
CA VAL A 37 11.38 3.38 -7.60
C VAL A 37 12.71 2.91 -8.19
N ASP A 38 13.45 2.05 -7.49
CA ASP A 38 14.75 1.52 -7.93
C ASP A 38 14.61 0.22 -8.76
N VAL A 39 13.38 -0.25 -8.99
CA VAL A 39 13.08 -1.53 -9.64
C VAL A 39 12.78 -1.33 -11.14
N VAL A 40 13.50 -2.06 -11.99
CA VAL A 40 13.19 -2.16 -13.43
C VAL A 40 12.44 -3.46 -13.69
N VAL A 41 11.17 -3.36 -14.09
CA VAL A 41 10.33 -4.51 -14.42
C VAL A 41 10.54 -4.91 -15.87
N MET A 42 10.90 -6.18 -16.12
CA MET A 42 10.93 -6.75 -17.47
C MET A 42 9.71 -7.63 -17.69
N HIS A 43 8.94 -7.32 -18.72
CA HIS A 43 7.90 -8.20 -19.22
C HIS A 43 8.51 -9.18 -20.23
N VAL A 44 8.34 -10.47 -19.98
CA VAL A 44 8.73 -11.53 -20.90
C VAL A 44 7.50 -12.37 -21.19
N GLU A 45 7.11 -12.44 -22.46
CA GLU A 45 6.02 -13.31 -22.90
C GLU A 45 6.59 -14.71 -23.16
N ILE A 46 6.17 -15.68 -22.35
CA ILE A 46 6.61 -17.07 -22.46
C ILE A 46 5.63 -17.81 -23.38
N PRO A 47 6.08 -18.40 -24.49
CA PRO A 47 5.21 -19.17 -25.38
C PRO A 47 4.52 -20.32 -24.64
N LYS A 48 3.23 -20.54 -24.96
CA LYS A 48 2.36 -21.53 -24.29
C LYS A 48 2.88 -22.97 -24.30
N GLU A 49 3.83 -23.30 -25.18
CA GLU A 49 4.42 -24.63 -25.34
C GLU A 49 5.70 -24.85 -24.49
N THR A 50 6.12 -23.86 -23.71
CA THR A 50 7.36 -23.92 -22.93
C THR A 50 7.15 -24.69 -21.61
N SER A 51 7.76 -25.86 -21.49
CA SER A 51 7.66 -26.72 -20.29
C SER A 51 8.65 -26.35 -19.17
N PHE A 52 9.79 -25.75 -19.52
CA PHE A 52 10.77 -25.25 -18.56
C PHE A 52 11.55 -24.07 -19.14
N ALA A 53 11.76 -23.01 -18.34
CA ALA A 53 12.58 -21.87 -18.70
C ALA A 53 13.70 -21.70 -17.67
N ALA A 54 14.93 -21.49 -18.12
CA ALA A 54 16.09 -21.28 -17.26
C ALA A 54 16.84 -20.02 -17.70
N PHE A 55 17.28 -19.23 -16.73
CA PHE A 55 17.95 -17.95 -16.93
C PHE A 55 19.35 -18.02 -16.32
N LYS A 56 20.37 -17.54 -17.04
CA LYS A 56 21.76 -17.47 -16.58
C LYS A 56 22.31 -16.06 -16.82
N PHE A 57 23.06 -15.53 -15.86
CA PHE A 57 23.51 -14.13 -15.84
C PHE A 57 25.03 -14.01 -15.64
N THR A 58 25.66 -12.97 -16.22
CA THR A 58 27.12 -12.68 -16.11
C THR A 58 27.40 -11.16 -16.16
N ALA A 59 28.05 -10.59 -15.14
CA ALA A 59 28.37 -9.16 -15.03
C ALA A 59 29.80 -8.84 -15.50
N ASP A 60 30.02 -7.63 -16.02
CA ASP A 60 31.36 -7.12 -16.36
C ASP A 60 31.53 -5.64 -15.92
N GLU A 61 32.60 -5.34 -15.19
CA GLU A 61 32.86 -4.02 -14.59
C GLU A 61 33.75 -3.18 -15.52
N THR A 62 33.16 -2.23 -16.26
CA THR A 62 33.85 -1.53 -17.36
C THR A 62 34.39 -0.13 -17.01
N LYS A 63 34.16 0.41 -15.81
CA LYS A 63 34.76 1.68 -15.35
C LYS A 63 35.18 1.62 -13.88
N ARG A 64 36.45 1.93 -13.61
CA ARG A 64 36.95 2.20 -12.25
C ARG A 64 36.14 3.34 -11.64
N ARG A 65 35.72 3.18 -10.38
CA ARG A 65 35.17 4.26 -9.55
C ARG A 65 36.06 5.50 -9.68
N PRO A 66 35.53 6.71 -9.95
CA PRO A 66 36.30 7.92 -9.66
C PRO A 66 36.63 7.90 -8.16
N SER A 67 37.87 8.24 -7.81
CA SER A 67 38.25 8.42 -6.41
C SER A 67 37.40 9.55 -5.84
N VAL A 68 36.50 9.23 -4.92
CA VAL A 68 35.70 10.24 -4.23
C VAL A 68 36.59 10.84 -3.15
N GLU A 69 37.01 12.09 -3.36
CA GLU A 69 37.76 12.83 -2.35
C GLU A 69 36.78 13.45 -1.36
N GLN A 70 37.05 13.26 -0.06
CA GLN A 70 36.31 13.91 1.02
C GLN A 70 36.81 15.34 1.19
N ILE A 71 35.88 16.28 1.18
CA ILE A 71 36.19 17.70 1.36
C ILE A 71 35.67 18.21 2.70
N VAL A 72 36.34 19.25 3.21
CA VAL A 72 36.01 19.93 4.46
C VAL A 72 35.57 21.36 4.14
N GLU A 73 34.62 21.87 4.93
CA GLU A 73 34.17 23.26 4.85
C GLU A 73 35.35 24.24 4.96
N GLY A 74 35.30 25.32 4.17
CA GLY A 74 36.24 26.44 4.23
C GLY A 74 37.60 26.19 3.58
N VAL A 75 37.85 24.99 3.06
CA VAL A 75 39.07 24.66 2.34
C VAL A 75 38.82 24.76 0.83
N THR A 76 39.77 25.39 0.12
CA THR A 76 39.73 25.52 -1.34
C THR A 76 40.40 24.32 -2.00
N TYR A 77 39.69 23.68 -2.92
CA TYR A 77 40.15 22.50 -3.64
C TYR A 77 40.35 22.80 -5.14
N PRO A 78 41.51 22.47 -5.73
CA PRO A 78 41.72 22.57 -7.16
C PRO A 78 41.06 21.39 -7.89
N VAL A 79 40.35 21.67 -8.98
CA VAL A 79 39.70 20.67 -9.83
C VAL A 79 40.26 20.83 -11.23
N GLY A 80 40.80 19.76 -11.78
CA GLY A 80 41.31 19.73 -13.15
C GLY A 80 40.79 18.51 -13.89
N ALA A 81 39.95 18.71 -14.90
CA ALA A 81 39.34 17.63 -15.68
C ALA A 81 39.60 17.79 -17.17
N PHE A 82 39.63 16.65 -17.86
CA PHE A 82 39.57 16.61 -19.32
C PHE A 82 38.12 16.79 -19.79
N THR A 83 37.95 17.20 -21.04
CA THR A 83 36.63 17.34 -21.67
C THR A 83 35.84 16.02 -21.57
N ASN A 84 34.58 16.11 -21.17
CA ASN A 84 33.64 15.01 -20.94
C ASN A 84 34.01 14.05 -19.80
N HIS A 85 34.93 14.42 -18.90
CA HIS A 85 35.19 13.71 -17.65
C HIS A 85 34.51 14.36 -16.44
N SER A 86 33.81 13.54 -15.65
CA SER A 86 33.18 13.92 -14.39
C SER A 86 34.17 13.77 -13.23
N ILE A 87 34.27 14.79 -12.38
CA ILE A 87 34.98 14.72 -11.10
C ILE A 87 33.96 14.81 -9.98
N LEU A 88 34.08 13.92 -8.99
CA LEU A 88 33.11 13.77 -7.91
C LEU A 88 33.78 13.96 -6.53
N TYR A 89 33.21 14.85 -5.72
CA TYR A 89 33.58 15.06 -4.33
C TYR A 89 32.42 14.67 -3.41
N THR A 90 32.73 14.23 -2.19
CA THR A 90 31.72 13.98 -1.15
C THR A 90 32.01 14.79 0.10
N TYR A 91 30.94 15.21 0.76
CA TYR A 91 31.00 15.99 1.98
C TYR A 91 29.85 15.61 2.90
N PHE A 92 30.11 15.68 4.20
CA PHE A 92 29.09 15.42 5.20
C PHE A 92 28.48 16.74 5.64
N ILE A 93 27.16 16.81 5.66
CA ILE A 93 26.44 17.97 6.17
C ILE A 93 25.96 17.67 7.59
N PRO A 94 26.50 18.38 8.61
CA PRO A 94 26.09 18.23 10.00
C PRO A 94 24.61 18.57 10.23
N GLU A 95 24.13 18.21 11.41
CA GLU A 95 22.88 18.73 11.93
C GLU A 95 22.96 20.27 12.03
N PHE A 96 21.83 20.97 11.79
CA PHE A 96 21.70 22.44 11.86
C PHE A 96 22.28 23.26 10.70
N VAL A 97 22.76 22.63 9.63
CA VAL A 97 23.02 23.33 8.35
C VAL A 97 21.75 23.32 7.51
N THR A 98 21.27 24.50 7.12
CA THR A 98 20.01 24.66 6.36
C THR A 98 20.22 24.77 4.86
N HIS A 99 21.27 25.49 4.48
CA HIS A 99 21.70 25.67 3.11
C HIS A 99 23.22 25.79 3.08
N ALA A 100 23.78 25.57 1.90
CA ALA A 100 25.20 25.68 1.70
C ALA A 100 25.50 26.21 0.29
N ILE A 101 26.67 26.80 0.12
CA ILE A 101 27.11 27.33 -1.17
C ILE A 101 28.40 26.66 -1.62
N VAL A 102 28.47 26.39 -2.93
CA VAL A 102 29.72 26.07 -3.63
C VAL A 102 30.21 27.36 -4.28
N ILE A 103 31.33 27.89 -3.81
CA ILE A 103 32.00 29.05 -4.41
C ILE A 103 33.03 28.50 -5.39
N ILE A 104 32.94 28.89 -6.66
CA ILE A 104 33.84 28.48 -7.73
C ILE A 104 34.62 29.70 -8.18
N GLU A 105 35.94 29.57 -8.30
CA GLU A 105 36.87 30.65 -8.64
C GLU A 105 37.92 30.13 -9.64
N ASP A 106 38.65 31.05 -10.28
CA ASP A 106 39.75 30.73 -11.20
C ASP A 106 39.36 29.72 -12.32
N ILE A 107 38.19 29.91 -12.93
CA ILE A 107 37.69 29.03 -13.99
C ILE A 107 38.53 29.24 -15.26
N SER A 108 39.19 28.19 -15.72
CA SER A 108 39.88 28.14 -17.00
C SER A 108 39.27 27.05 -17.89
N PHE A 109 38.82 27.44 -19.08
CA PHE A 109 38.25 26.53 -20.08
C PHE A 109 39.30 26.17 -21.12
N ALA A 110 39.45 24.88 -21.41
CA ALA A 110 40.18 24.42 -22.59
C ALA A 110 39.42 24.82 -23.87
N GLU A 111 40.12 25.01 -24.99
CA GLU A 111 39.54 25.47 -26.27
C GLU A 111 38.39 24.58 -26.79
N THR A 112 38.37 23.31 -26.39
CA THR A 112 37.36 22.32 -26.80
C THR A 112 36.16 22.26 -25.85
N THR A 113 36.22 22.91 -24.70
CA THR A 113 35.13 22.94 -23.71
C THR A 113 34.16 24.08 -24.00
N THR A 114 32.87 23.75 -24.09
CA THR A 114 31.81 24.72 -24.35
C THR A 114 31.11 25.18 -23.06
N GLN A 115 31.02 24.30 -22.06
CA GLN A 115 30.33 24.61 -20.80
C GLN A 115 30.85 23.76 -19.63
N LEU A 116 30.70 24.28 -18.41
CA LEU A 116 30.89 23.58 -17.15
C LEU A 116 29.53 23.31 -16.51
N ILE A 117 29.27 22.06 -16.13
CA ILE A 117 28.07 21.64 -15.41
C ILE A 117 28.47 21.29 -13.98
N VAL A 118 27.77 21.88 -13.01
CA VAL A 118 27.92 21.62 -11.58
C VAL A 118 26.64 20.98 -11.08
N ARG A 119 26.73 19.80 -10.45
CA ARG A 119 25.55 19.12 -9.87
C ARG A 119 25.77 18.80 -8.41
N VAL A 120 24.73 19.00 -7.62
CA VAL A 120 24.70 18.70 -6.19
C VAL A 120 23.56 17.73 -5.89
N GLN A 121 23.85 16.68 -5.12
CA GLN A 121 22.85 15.70 -4.69
C GLN A 121 23.11 15.19 -3.28
N ALA A 122 22.04 14.94 -2.50
CA ALA A 122 22.12 14.30 -1.19
C ALA A 122 21.92 12.79 -1.31
N ARG A 123 22.60 12.02 -0.44
CA ARG A 123 22.55 10.56 -0.26
C ARG A 123 23.05 9.72 -1.44
N SER A 124 22.96 10.24 -2.66
CA SER A 124 23.37 9.57 -3.88
C SER A 124 24.21 10.49 -4.77
N ILE A 125 24.92 9.88 -5.71
CA ILE A 125 25.69 10.58 -6.74
C ILE A 125 24.71 11.38 -7.64
N PRO A 126 25.03 12.63 -8.03
CA PRO A 126 24.14 13.41 -8.88
C PRO A 126 23.91 12.76 -10.24
N SER A 127 22.72 12.93 -10.80
CA SER A 127 22.40 12.55 -12.18
C SER A 127 21.59 13.63 -12.86
N GLU A 128 21.44 13.57 -14.19
CA GLU A 128 20.59 14.50 -14.94
C GLU A 128 19.15 14.57 -14.44
N LYS A 129 18.63 13.47 -13.89
CA LYS A 129 17.25 13.38 -13.37
C LYS A 129 17.16 13.55 -11.86
N SER A 130 18.29 13.48 -11.15
CA SER A 130 18.34 13.47 -9.69
C SER A 130 19.50 14.33 -9.18
N ALA A 131 19.28 15.65 -9.23
CA ALA A 131 20.15 16.65 -8.62
C ALA A 131 19.29 17.66 -7.87
N ILE A 132 19.61 17.92 -6.60
CA ILE A 132 19.02 19.00 -5.78
C ILE A 132 19.29 20.35 -6.46
N LYS A 133 20.49 20.51 -7.03
CA LYS A 133 20.88 21.70 -7.78
C LYS A 133 21.74 21.30 -8.96
N ALA A 134 21.45 21.89 -10.11
CA ALA A 134 22.27 21.82 -11.31
C ALA A 134 22.48 23.23 -11.84
N GLU A 135 23.74 23.60 -12.07
CA GLU A 135 24.14 24.90 -12.61
C GLU A 135 24.99 24.69 -13.87
N ILE A 136 24.78 25.51 -14.89
CA ILE A 136 25.50 25.45 -16.17
C ILE A 136 26.18 26.79 -16.39
N ILE A 137 27.49 26.76 -16.62
CA ILE A 137 28.34 27.93 -16.84
C ILE A 137 28.96 27.80 -18.24
N GLU A 138 28.62 28.73 -19.14
CA GLU A 138 29.16 28.74 -20.51
C GLU A 138 30.59 29.26 -20.56
N SER A 139 31.39 28.83 -21.55
CA SER A 139 32.78 29.28 -21.69
C SER A 139 32.92 30.78 -22.06
N SER A 140 31.86 31.42 -22.53
CA SER A 140 31.77 32.87 -22.78
C SER A 140 31.52 33.69 -21.51
N PHE A 141 31.48 33.05 -20.34
CA PHE A 141 31.22 33.70 -19.07
C PHE A 141 32.42 34.57 -18.62
N ASN A 142 32.16 35.86 -18.38
CA ASN A 142 33.20 36.86 -18.10
C ASN A 142 33.50 37.06 -16.60
N GLU A 143 32.69 36.53 -15.68
CA GLU A 143 32.99 36.66 -14.24
C GLU A 143 33.98 35.59 -13.79
N THR A 144 34.92 35.97 -12.92
CA THR A 144 35.98 35.08 -12.42
C THR A 144 35.53 34.18 -11.28
N SER A 145 34.35 34.42 -10.72
CA SER A 145 33.77 33.60 -9.65
C SER A 145 32.26 33.39 -9.81
N VAL A 146 31.81 32.18 -9.45
CA VAL A 146 30.41 31.77 -9.49
C VAL A 146 30.03 31.13 -8.16
N THR A 147 28.88 31.50 -7.62
CA THR A 147 28.35 30.92 -6.38
C THR A 147 27.12 30.06 -6.70
N VAL A 148 27.14 28.80 -6.26
CA VAL A 148 26.04 27.85 -6.48
C VAL A 148 25.40 27.52 -5.12
N PRO A 149 24.30 28.20 -4.74
CA PRO A 149 23.56 27.90 -3.52
C PRO A 149 22.66 26.67 -3.68
N PHE A 150 22.52 25.88 -2.62
CA PHE A 150 21.58 24.76 -2.56
C PHE A 150 21.08 24.48 -1.13
N ASN A 151 19.87 23.95 -1.03
CA ASN A 151 19.28 23.50 0.23
C ASN A 151 19.88 22.17 0.66
N THR A 152 20.15 22.02 1.96
CA THR A 152 20.87 20.86 2.49
C THR A 152 19.97 19.89 3.23
N LYS A 153 20.24 18.58 3.12
CA LYS A 153 19.60 17.57 3.97
C LYS A 153 20.45 17.34 5.23
N ALA A 154 19.97 17.77 6.40
CA ALA A 154 20.72 17.60 7.64
C ALA A 154 21.09 16.13 7.92
N ASP A 155 22.26 15.91 8.55
CA ASP A 155 22.77 14.58 8.95
C ASP A 155 22.87 13.58 7.79
N ASN A 156 23.30 14.06 6.60
CA ASN A 156 23.44 13.23 5.41
C ASN A 156 24.70 13.58 4.59
N TRP A 157 25.24 12.57 3.92
CA TRP A 157 26.29 12.74 2.92
C TRP A 157 25.73 13.38 1.66
N HIS A 158 26.47 14.31 1.10
CA HIS A 158 26.18 14.96 -0.17
C HIS A 158 27.34 14.79 -1.14
N PHE A 159 27.02 14.96 -2.42
CA PHE A 159 27.91 14.74 -3.53
C PHE A 159 27.86 15.95 -4.46
N VAL A 160 29.04 16.43 -4.86
CA VAL A 160 29.21 17.49 -5.84
C VAL A 160 29.96 16.93 -7.04
N GLU A 161 29.36 17.08 -8.22
CA GLU A 161 29.92 16.64 -9.49
C GLU A 161 30.24 17.86 -10.38
N PHE A 162 31.45 17.89 -10.92
CA PHE A 162 31.89 18.86 -11.93
C PHE A 162 32.12 18.16 -13.27
N ILE A 163 31.52 18.67 -14.35
CA ILE A 163 31.66 18.13 -15.70
C ILE A 163 31.99 19.26 -16.67
N PHE A 164 33.18 19.21 -17.29
CA PHE A 164 33.50 20.09 -18.41
C PHE A 164 33.03 19.42 -19.70
N GLN A 165 32.02 19.97 -20.35
CA GLN A 165 31.44 19.40 -21.57
C GLN A 165 31.92 20.14 -22.81
N GLY A 166 32.22 19.40 -23.87
CA GLY A 166 32.79 19.97 -25.09
C GLY A 166 32.94 18.97 -26.25
N SER A 167 33.57 19.42 -27.34
CA SER A 167 33.80 18.60 -28.54
C SER A 167 34.92 17.57 -28.30
N ASN A 168 34.74 16.36 -28.85
CA ASN A 168 35.65 15.22 -28.66
C ASN A 168 36.95 15.35 -29.49
N LEU A 169 37.77 16.36 -29.25
CA LEU A 169 39.13 16.41 -29.79
C LEU A 169 40.19 16.71 -28.71
N SER A 170 41.20 15.83 -28.66
CA SER A 170 42.47 15.84 -27.90
C SER A 170 42.41 15.92 -26.36
N ASP A 171 42.89 14.85 -25.73
CA ASP A 171 43.13 14.64 -24.30
C ASP A 171 44.34 15.41 -23.71
N GLU A 172 44.79 16.52 -24.31
CA GLU A 172 46.08 17.14 -23.93
C GLU A 172 45.97 18.37 -22.99
N ILE A 173 44.84 19.09 -23.00
CA ILE A 173 44.66 20.31 -22.19
C ILE A 173 43.48 20.11 -21.22
N LYS A 174 43.74 20.31 -19.92
CA LYS A 174 42.73 20.22 -18.87
C LYS A 174 42.09 21.58 -18.64
N SER A 175 40.77 21.60 -18.52
CA SER A 175 40.05 22.72 -17.90
C SER A 175 40.27 22.66 -16.39
N SER A 176 40.41 23.82 -15.75
CA SER A 176 40.66 23.91 -14.31
C SER A 176 39.72 24.88 -13.62
N LEU A 177 39.41 24.60 -12.36
CA LEU A 177 38.75 25.56 -11.47
C LEU A 177 39.26 25.35 -10.04
N LYS A 178 38.97 26.29 -9.16
CA LYS A 178 39.04 26.09 -7.72
C LYS A 178 37.63 26.18 -7.15
N PHE A 179 37.32 25.38 -6.15
CA PHE A 179 36.07 25.54 -5.42
C PHE A 179 36.26 25.47 -3.91
N THR A 180 35.41 26.21 -3.20
CA THR A 180 35.36 26.26 -1.74
C THR A 180 33.93 26.02 -1.30
N MET A 181 33.77 25.22 -0.26
CA MET A 181 32.46 24.89 0.31
C MET A 181 32.22 25.70 1.58
N LYS A 182 31.08 26.37 1.71
CA LYS A 182 30.72 27.15 2.91
C LYS A 182 29.36 26.71 3.43
N TYR A 183 29.28 26.46 4.74
CA TYR A 183 28.04 26.08 5.39
C TYR A 183 27.41 27.27 6.07
N PHE A 184 26.09 27.31 6.06
CA PHE A 184 25.33 28.28 6.82
C PHE A 184 24.61 27.56 7.94
N TYR A 185 25.12 27.80 9.14
CA TYR A 185 24.52 27.34 10.37
C TYR A 185 23.42 28.31 10.77
N GLU A 186 22.33 27.77 11.30
CA GLU A 186 21.37 28.62 12.00
C GLU A 186 21.90 28.95 13.40
N GLU A 187 22.03 30.24 13.69
CA GLU A 187 22.25 30.70 15.06
C GLU A 187 20.96 30.53 15.86
N SER A 188 21.03 29.74 16.93
CA SER A 188 19.97 29.72 17.91
C SER A 188 20.07 30.99 18.75
N GLU A 189 19.23 31.99 18.47
CA GLU A 189 18.95 33.00 19.48
C GLU A 189 18.38 32.25 20.69
N ASN A 190 19.12 32.30 21.80
CA ASN A 190 18.78 31.67 23.07
C ASN A 190 17.58 32.41 23.70
N GLY A 191 16.43 32.32 23.06
CA GLY A 191 15.16 32.84 23.53
C GLY A 191 14.54 31.83 24.49
N ASN A 192 14.35 32.24 25.74
CA ASN A 192 13.66 31.52 26.81
C ASN A 192 12.69 30.43 26.33
N ASN A 193 13.13 29.16 26.42
CA ASN A 193 12.39 27.89 26.50
C ASN A 193 11.13 27.67 25.63
N THR A 194 10.82 28.49 24.62
CA THR A 194 9.50 28.46 23.95
C THR A 194 9.49 28.20 22.45
N GLY A 195 10.64 27.95 21.81
CA GLY A 195 10.77 27.59 20.39
C GLY A 195 11.92 28.35 19.71
N ILE A 196 12.58 27.72 18.73
CA ILE A 196 13.78 28.25 18.04
C ILE A 196 13.34 29.06 16.82
N TRP A 197 13.87 30.27 16.66
CA TRP A 197 13.64 31.08 15.46
C TRP A 197 14.54 30.64 14.32
N ARG A 198 13.95 30.52 13.13
CA ARG A 198 14.62 30.05 11.92
C ARG A 198 14.12 30.80 10.69
N ILE A 199 14.87 30.73 9.59
CA ILE A 199 14.52 31.40 8.33
C ILE A 199 14.29 30.34 7.25
N PHE A 200 13.16 30.43 6.57
CA PHE A 200 12.87 29.66 5.38
C PHE A 200 13.49 30.37 4.18
N ASN A 201 14.62 29.86 3.70
CA ASN A 201 15.33 30.42 2.56
C ASN A 201 14.69 29.96 1.24
N SER A 202 14.61 30.88 0.29
CA SER A 202 14.14 30.63 -1.08
C SER A 202 14.75 31.65 -2.01
N ASN A 203 14.98 31.25 -3.27
CA ASN A 203 15.42 32.19 -4.29
C ASN A 203 14.36 33.26 -4.56
N LYS A 204 13.07 32.99 -4.28
CA LYS A 204 11.99 33.97 -4.48
C LYS A 204 11.79 34.85 -3.26
N ILE A 205 11.86 36.17 -3.42
CA ILE A 205 11.66 37.16 -2.34
C ILE A 205 10.31 36.98 -1.60
N THR A 206 9.28 36.53 -2.33
CA THR A 206 7.91 36.33 -1.83
C THR A 206 7.75 35.07 -0.97
N GLN A 207 8.75 34.19 -0.92
CA GLN A 207 8.72 32.95 -0.15
C GLN A 207 9.65 32.97 1.07
N VAL A 208 10.57 33.94 1.16
CA VAL A 208 11.46 34.09 2.30
C VAL A 208 10.68 34.53 3.53
N MET A 209 10.77 33.77 4.62
CA MET A 209 9.96 34.02 5.82
C MET A 209 10.61 33.46 7.08
N ARG A 210 10.38 34.13 8.21
CA ARG A 210 10.75 33.59 9.53
C ARG A 210 9.74 32.54 9.99
N TYR A 211 10.23 31.54 10.68
CA TYR A 211 9.40 30.55 11.34
C TYR A 211 9.90 30.20 12.72
N ARG A 212 8.97 29.68 13.52
CA ARG A 212 9.24 29.23 14.87
C ARG A 212 9.16 27.72 14.96
N GLN A 213 10.30 27.09 15.22
CA GLN A 213 10.41 25.64 15.35
C GLN A 213 10.20 25.18 16.79
N TYR A 214 9.46 24.08 16.92
CA TYR A 214 9.22 23.37 18.16
C TYR A 214 9.61 21.91 18.00
N ASP A 215 10.62 21.48 18.74
CA ASP A 215 11.05 20.09 18.74
C ASP A 215 10.14 19.27 19.66
N LEU A 216 9.56 18.21 19.10
CA LEU A 216 8.68 17.31 19.82
C LEU A 216 9.46 16.11 20.37
N VAL A 217 9.05 15.67 21.56
CA VAL A 217 9.62 14.51 22.23
C VAL A 217 8.64 13.36 22.12
N ARG A 218 9.16 12.19 21.74
CA ARG A 218 8.37 10.96 21.63
C ARG A 218 8.08 10.40 23.03
N GLU A 219 6.81 10.19 23.32
CA GLU A 219 6.32 9.43 24.47
C GLU A 219 5.97 8.01 24.01
N SER A 220 6.57 7.00 24.63
CA SER A 220 6.37 5.60 24.27
C SER A 220 5.23 4.98 25.07
N SER A 221 4.33 4.25 24.38
CA SER A 221 3.38 3.33 25.02
C SER A 221 3.98 1.92 25.14
N THR A 222 3.34 1.07 25.96
CA THR A 222 3.64 -0.37 26.04
C THR A 222 3.08 -1.16 24.86
N GLU A 223 2.07 -0.63 24.18
CA GLU A 223 1.45 -1.25 23.01
C GLU A 223 2.30 -1.07 21.75
N SER A 224 2.33 -2.09 20.88
CA SER A 224 3.08 -2.03 19.63
C SER A 224 2.51 -0.99 18.67
N PHE A 225 3.40 -0.20 18.05
CA PHE A 225 3.05 0.95 17.18
C PHE A 225 2.21 2.05 17.85
N SER A 226 2.08 2.02 19.18
CA SER A 226 1.40 3.05 19.96
C SER A 226 2.42 4.01 20.56
N TYR A 227 2.36 5.27 20.17
CA TYR A 227 3.23 6.33 20.70
C TYR A 227 2.62 7.71 20.41
N SER A 228 2.98 8.71 21.19
CA SER A 228 2.55 10.09 21.01
C SER A 228 3.74 11.04 20.96
N TYR A 229 3.54 12.24 20.43
CA TYR A 229 4.53 13.30 20.49
C TYR A 229 4.02 14.48 21.29
N GLU A 230 4.87 14.97 22.19
CA GLU A 230 4.55 16.06 23.09
C GLU A 230 5.58 17.17 22.97
N LEU A 231 5.14 18.40 23.24
CA LEU A 231 6.07 19.52 23.40
C LEU A 231 6.95 19.27 24.62
N ARG A 232 8.27 19.51 24.48
CA ARG A 232 9.24 19.35 25.57
C ARG A 232 8.87 20.14 26.85
N GLN A 233 8.10 21.21 26.73
CA GLN A 233 7.60 22.03 27.85
C GLN A 233 6.49 21.35 28.68
N LYS A 234 5.76 20.38 28.13
CA LYS A 234 4.72 19.66 28.88
C LYS A 234 5.30 18.89 30.08
N PHE A 235 6.59 18.53 30.03
CA PHE A 235 7.28 17.91 31.17
C PHE A 235 7.48 18.86 32.36
N THR A 236 7.25 20.18 32.20
CA THR A 236 7.29 21.15 33.31
C THR A 236 5.91 21.68 33.70
N ILE A 237 4.87 21.50 32.87
CA ILE A 237 3.50 22.01 33.09
C ILE A 237 2.49 20.90 32.76
N SER A 238 1.63 20.51 33.70
CA SER A 238 0.71 19.36 33.55
C SER A 238 -0.50 19.55 32.62
N SER A 239 -0.46 20.51 31.69
CA SER A 239 -1.56 20.83 30.77
C SER A 239 -1.09 20.80 29.32
N SER A 240 -2.00 20.54 28.37
CA SER A 240 -1.70 20.64 26.93
C SER A 240 -1.16 22.03 26.58
N VAL A 241 0.04 22.05 26.00
CA VAL A 241 0.72 23.30 25.62
C VAL A 241 0.27 23.65 24.21
N ALA A 242 -0.40 24.79 24.06
CA ALA A 242 -0.81 25.27 22.75
C ALA A 242 0.33 26.00 22.06
N VAL A 243 0.39 25.88 20.73
CA VAL A 243 1.33 26.63 19.89
C VAL A 243 0.68 27.97 19.55
N ASN A 244 1.34 29.07 19.89
CA ASN A 244 0.87 30.41 19.55
C ASN A 244 1.29 30.74 18.12
N LEU A 245 0.35 31.26 17.36
CA LEU A 245 0.51 31.64 15.96
C LEU A 245 0.25 33.12 15.77
N THR A 246 1.06 33.73 14.92
CA THR A 246 0.86 35.08 14.42
C THR A 246 0.78 35.02 12.90
N SER A 247 0.17 36.03 12.25
CA SER A 247 0.16 36.09 10.77
C SER A 247 1.52 36.38 10.15
N ASN A 248 2.50 36.80 10.94
CA ASN A 248 3.79 37.29 10.47
C ASN A 248 4.82 36.20 10.18
N GLU A 249 4.59 35.02 10.73
CA GLU A 249 5.48 33.87 10.69
C GLU A 249 4.65 32.59 10.60
N PHE A 250 5.31 31.48 10.33
CA PHE A 250 4.70 30.17 10.47
C PHE A 250 5.37 29.39 11.59
N ALA A 251 4.68 28.38 12.11
CA ALA A 251 5.24 27.48 13.10
C ALA A 251 5.59 26.14 12.46
N VAL A 252 6.59 25.47 13.01
CA VAL A 252 7.06 24.16 12.56
C VAL A 252 7.17 23.25 13.77
N LEU A 253 6.53 22.09 13.72
CA LEU A 253 6.75 21.01 14.65
C LEU A 253 7.69 20.00 14.00
N GLN A 254 8.83 19.74 14.64
CA GLN A 254 9.78 18.73 14.19
C GLN A 254 9.65 17.48 15.09
N PHE A 255 9.50 16.32 14.48
CA PHE A 255 9.47 15.03 15.20
C PHE A 255 10.19 13.95 14.41
N LYS A 256 10.76 12.96 15.12
CA LYS A 256 11.56 11.88 14.50
C LYS A 256 10.90 10.53 14.69
N LEU A 257 10.57 9.87 13.58
CA LEU A 257 10.11 8.48 13.53
C LEU A 257 11.30 7.54 13.47
N ARG A 258 11.36 6.56 14.39
CA ARG A 258 12.46 5.61 14.46
C ARG A 258 12.33 4.53 13.38
N GLN A 259 13.48 4.11 12.86
CA GLN A 259 13.54 2.98 11.94
C GLN A 259 13.07 1.70 12.63
N HIS A 260 12.32 0.85 11.90
CA HIS A 260 11.79 -0.46 12.31
C HIS A 260 10.65 -0.46 13.34
N THR A 261 10.68 0.39 14.37
CA THR A 261 9.67 0.34 15.45
C THR A 261 8.45 1.21 15.20
N ASP A 262 8.60 2.31 14.45
CA ASP A 262 7.57 3.35 14.35
C ASP A 262 6.82 3.31 13.01
N ILE A 263 7.32 2.54 12.04
CA ILE A 263 6.86 2.53 10.63
C ILE A 263 5.71 1.54 10.35
N GLY A 264 5.39 0.66 11.30
CA GLY A 264 4.45 -0.45 11.07
C GLY A 264 2.99 -0.17 11.40
N GLY A 265 2.68 1.02 11.93
CA GLY A 265 1.30 1.42 12.29
C GLY A 265 0.78 2.58 11.44
N THR A 266 -0.26 3.25 11.94
CA THR A 266 -0.85 4.44 11.34
C THR A 266 -0.60 5.65 12.23
N LEU A 267 0.04 6.68 11.67
CA LEU A 267 0.25 7.96 12.34
C LEU A 267 -0.95 8.88 12.09
N GLN A 268 -1.55 9.40 13.15
CA GLN A 268 -2.65 10.34 13.13
C GLN A 268 -2.14 11.72 13.58
N PHE A 269 -2.48 12.74 12.79
CA PHE A 269 -2.25 14.13 13.13
C PHE A 269 -3.61 14.85 13.22
N ILE A 270 -3.88 15.48 14.35
CA ILE A 270 -5.09 16.26 14.58
C ILE A 270 -4.69 17.70 14.94
N LEU A 271 -5.37 18.67 14.35
CA LEU A 271 -5.21 20.09 14.64
C LEU A 271 -6.56 20.67 15.05
N THR A 272 -6.58 21.51 16.07
CA THR A 272 -7.76 22.28 16.49
C THR A 272 -7.36 23.65 17.03
N PHE A 273 -8.29 24.60 16.96
CA PHE A 273 -8.11 25.90 17.61
C PHE A 273 -8.18 25.74 19.14
N LYS A 274 -7.29 26.43 19.85
CA LYS A 274 -7.42 26.56 21.30
C LYS A 274 -8.68 27.40 21.59
N PRO A 275 -9.60 26.93 22.44
CA PRO A 275 -10.79 27.70 22.77
C PRO A 275 -10.44 29.07 23.40
N ARG A 276 -11.03 30.15 22.88
CA ARG A 276 -10.88 31.49 23.46
C ARG A 276 -11.82 31.64 24.66
N VAL A 277 -11.27 31.98 25.82
CA VAL A 277 -12.06 32.17 27.03
C VAL A 277 -12.04 33.64 27.42
N ASN A 278 -13.19 34.31 27.34
CA ASN A 278 -13.34 35.65 27.86
C ASN A 278 -13.60 35.59 29.37
N LYS A 279 -12.55 35.83 30.18
CA LYS A 279 -12.61 35.75 31.65
C LYS A 279 -13.64 36.70 32.26
N LEU A 280 -13.92 37.84 31.63
CA LEU A 280 -14.89 38.83 32.13
C LEU A 280 -16.33 38.36 31.93
N LYS A 281 -16.61 37.69 30.82
CA LYS A 281 -17.97 37.20 30.48
C LYS A 281 -18.19 35.73 30.84
N LYS A 282 -17.15 34.98 31.21
CA LYS A 282 -17.15 33.51 31.41
C LYS A 282 -17.75 32.73 30.24
N ILE A 283 -17.59 33.23 29.02
CA ILE A 283 -18.12 32.62 27.79
C ILE A 283 -16.96 32.20 26.89
N LEU A 284 -17.15 31.08 26.19
CA LEU A 284 -16.28 30.62 25.11
C LEU A 284 -16.56 31.48 23.87
N GLU A 285 -15.54 32.17 23.36
CA GLU A 285 -15.65 32.94 22.14
C GLU A 285 -15.24 32.08 20.95
N SER A 286 -16.00 32.14 19.85
CA SER A 286 -15.64 31.50 18.59
C SER A 286 -14.46 32.22 17.94
N GLU A 287 -13.65 31.50 17.16
CA GLU A 287 -12.60 32.15 16.36
C GLU A 287 -13.20 33.18 15.38
N PRO A 288 -12.49 34.29 15.12
CA PRO A 288 -12.86 35.27 14.11
C PRO A 288 -13.05 34.67 12.70
N GLU A 289 -14.00 35.20 11.92
CA GLU A 289 -14.32 34.69 10.57
C GLU A 289 -13.16 34.79 9.58
N GLY A 290 -12.28 35.78 9.77
CA GLY A 290 -11.10 35.96 8.93
C GLY A 290 -9.94 35.02 9.26
N HIS A 291 -9.98 34.25 10.35
CA HIS A 291 -8.87 33.38 10.73
C HIS A 291 -8.93 32.06 9.99
N LYS A 292 -7.84 31.74 9.29
CA LYS A 292 -7.65 30.48 8.61
C LYS A 292 -6.25 29.95 8.86
N ILE A 293 -6.13 28.69 9.24
CA ILE A 293 -4.83 28.03 9.40
C ILE A 293 -4.69 26.99 8.31
N ILE A 294 -3.56 27.02 7.62
CA ILE A 294 -3.19 26.02 6.62
C ILE A 294 -1.99 25.27 7.19
N ALA A 295 -2.07 23.94 7.19
CA ALA A 295 -1.05 23.07 7.75
C ALA A 295 -0.58 22.01 6.73
N CYS A 296 0.73 21.80 6.70
CA CYS A 296 1.44 20.91 5.79
C CYS A 296 2.22 19.88 6.59
N ILE A 297 2.34 18.66 6.09
CA ILE A 297 3.09 17.58 6.74
C ILE A 297 3.95 16.92 5.67
N ARG A 298 5.27 16.94 5.87
CA ARG A 298 6.22 16.33 4.94
C ARG A 298 7.40 15.70 5.69
N PRO A 299 7.93 14.56 5.22
CA PRO A 299 9.23 14.08 5.68
C PRO A 299 10.37 14.98 5.16
N GLU A 300 11.47 14.95 5.88
CA GLU A 300 12.80 15.51 5.52
C GLU A 300 12.95 17.03 5.51
N ALA A 301 11.95 17.80 5.11
CA ALA A 301 12.01 19.25 5.06
C ALA A 301 10.66 19.93 5.34
N PRO A 302 10.65 21.15 5.91
CA PRO A 302 9.44 21.93 6.10
C PRO A 302 8.89 22.45 4.75
N GLU A 303 7.57 22.40 4.58
CA GLU A 303 6.88 23.04 3.46
C GLU A 303 6.34 24.40 3.85
N LEU A 304 6.21 25.31 2.88
CA LEU A 304 5.61 26.62 3.10
C LEU A 304 4.09 26.55 2.89
N PRO A 305 3.25 26.78 3.93
CA PRO A 305 1.81 26.86 3.74
C PRO A 305 1.46 28.14 2.99
N THR A 306 0.64 28.02 1.95
CA THR A 306 0.28 29.09 1.03
C THR A 306 -1.24 29.14 0.80
N TRP A 307 -1.76 30.35 0.63
CA TRP A 307 -3.18 30.57 0.36
C TRP A 307 -3.56 30.09 -1.05
N PRO A 308 -4.80 29.62 -1.30
CA PRO A 308 -5.87 29.40 -0.32
C PRO A 308 -5.74 28.13 0.52
N ASN A 309 -5.22 27.02 0.00
CA ASN A 309 -5.14 25.72 0.69
C ASN A 309 -3.98 24.87 0.11
N PHE A 310 -2.77 25.43 0.04
CA PHE A 310 -1.66 24.75 -0.63
C PHE A 310 -0.42 24.66 0.25
N CYS A 311 0.40 23.65 0.00
CA CYS A 311 1.72 23.48 0.56
C CYS A 311 2.72 23.56 -0.59
N ALA A 312 3.64 24.52 -0.49
CA ALA A 312 4.64 24.78 -1.52
C ALA A 312 6.01 24.31 -1.03
N TYR A 313 6.71 23.56 -1.87
CA TYR A 313 8.09 23.15 -1.65
C TYR A 313 8.84 23.20 -2.98
N GLU A 314 9.88 24.02 -3.05
CA GLU A 314 10.64 24.28 -4.27
C GLU A 314 9.74 24.69 -5.46
N LYS A 315 9.58 23.81 -6.47
CA LYS A 315 8.72 24.03 -7.65
C LYS A 315 7.37 23.32 -7.56
N ASP A 316 7.19 22.46 -6.58
CA ASP A 316 5.98 21.65 -6.42
C ASP A 316 4.99 22.32 -5.48
N GLN A 317 3.71 22.18 -5.81
CA GLN A 317 2.61 22.70 -5.01
C GLN A 317 1.54 21.62 -4.88
N ILE A 318 1.25 21.20 -3.65
CA ILE A 318 0.25 20.17 -3.33
C ILE A 318 -0.89 20.79 -2.53
N VAL A 319 -2.06 20.16 -2.57
CA VAL A 319 -3.19 20.57 -1.74
C VAL A 319 -2.86 20.30 -0.27
N ALA A 320 -3.08 21.30 0.59
CA ALA A 320 -2.79 21.18 2.01
C ALA A 320 -3.68 20.11 2.65
N PRO A 321 -3.11 19.14 3.38
CA PRO A 321 -3.88 18.06 3.99
C PRO A 321 -4.75 18.52 5.15
N LEU A 322 -4.39 19.64 5.79
CA LEU A 322 -5.03 20.13 7.00
C LEU A 322 -5.34 21.62 6.85
N VAL A 323 -6.62 21.97 7.04
CA VAL A 323 -7.09 23.36 6.95
C VAL A 323 -8.10 23.60 8.07
N LEU A 324 -7.85 24.61 8.89
CA LEU A 324 -8.78 25.07 9.91
C LEU A 324 -9.34 26.44 9.57
N ASN A 325 -10.64 26.59 9.79
CA ASN A 325 -11.40 27.83 9.72
C ASN A 325 -12.41 27.89 10.88
N LYS A 326 -13.21 28.95 10.97
CA LYS A 326 -14.24 29.10 12.02
C LYS A 326 -15.27 27.96 12.06
N THR A 327 -15.59 27.35 10.93
CA THR A 327 -16.62 26.30 10.81
C THR A 327 -16.10 24.89 11.08
N THR A 328 -14.79 24.70 11.14
CA THR A 328 -14.16 23.39 11.38
C THR A 328 -13.78 23.26 12.85
N ASP A 329 -14.38 22.30 13.55
CA ASP A 329 -14.04 22.00 14.95
C ASP A 329 -12.62 21.42 15.07
N ASN A 330 -12.26 20.51 14.17
CA ASN A 330 -10.93 19.94 14.02
C ASN A 330 -10.64 19.59 12.56
N SER A 331 -9.37 19.39 12.25
CA SER A 331 -8.89 18.84 10.98
C SER A 331 -7.92 17.73 11.32
N SER A 332 -8.10 16.55 10.72
CA SER A 332 -7.25 15.39 10.98
C SER A 332 -6.78 14.73 9.69
N MET A 333 -5.62 14.09 9.76
CA MET A 333 -5.04 13.30 8.68
C MET A 333 -4.44 12.03 9.27
N MET A 334 -4.55 10.92 8.53
CA MET A 334 -3.89 9.65 8.86
C MET A 334 -2.86 9.31 7.79
N ILE A 335 -1.67 8.91 8.22
CA ILE A 335 -0.56 8.48 7.38
C ILE A 335 -0.29 7.00 7.72
N PRO A 336 -0.79 6.06 6.91
CA PRO A 336 -0.53 4.64 7.12
C PRO A 336 0.93 4.33 6.76
N TYR A 337 1.58 3.51 7.58
CA TYR A 337 2.95 3.05 7.40
C TYR A 337 3.95 4.19 7.11
N PRO A 338 4.07 5.17 8.01
CA PRO A 338 4.87 6.36 7.76
C PRO A 338 6.35 6.01 7.58
N GLU A 339 7.02 6.71 6.67
CA GLU A 339 8.46 6.53 6.46
C GLU A 339 9.27 6.93 7.70
N SER A 340 10.32 6.17 8.00
CA SER A 340 11.24 6.54 9.08
C SER A 340 12.04 7.79 8.72
N GLY A 341 12.29 8.66 9.68
CA GLY A 341 13.04 9.89 9.44
C GLY A 341 12.55 11.04 10.29
N ILE A 342 13.04 12.23 9.97
CA ILE A 342 12.57 13.47 10.57
C ILE A 342 11.39 13.98 9.75
N TRP A 343 10.30 14.30 10.42
CA TRP A 343 9.08 14.84 9.85
C TRP A 343 8.86 16.26 10.36
N TYR A 344 8.28 17.08 9.49
CA TYR A 344 7.97 18.47 9.75
C TYR A 344 6.48 18.69 9.51
N ALA A 345 5.79 19.17 10.54
CA ALA A 345 4.44 19.69 10.40
C ALA A 345 4.49 21.22 10.48
N THR A 346 4.24 21.90 9.36
CA THR A 346 4.29 23.35 9.28
C THR A 346 2.88 23.93 9.24
N PHE A 347 2.65 25.07 9.87
CA PHE A 347 1.35 25.72 9.81
C PHE A 347 1.43 27.22 9.96
N LYS A 348 0.60 27.91 9.18
CA LYS A 348 0.56 29.37 9.12
C LYS A 348 -0.86 29.89 9.31
N LEU A 349 -0.97 30.97 10.08
CA LEU A 349 -2.21 31.73 10.26
C LEU A 349 -2.34 32.79 9.16
N PHE A 350 -3.46 32.76 8.45
CA PHE A 350 -3.86 33.75 7.47
C PHE A 350 -5.08 34.51 7.99
N CYS A 351 -5.12 35.81 7.71
CA CYS A 351 -6.14 36.71 8.24
C CYS A 351 -6.79 37.53 7.14
N GLY A 352 -8.09 37.32 6.96
CA GLY A 352 -8.90 37.98 5.93
C GLY A 352 -8.70 37.36 4.55
N GLU A 353 -9.06 38.13 3.53
CA GLU A 353 -8.95 37.71 2.13
C GLU A 353 -7.55 37.99 1.56
N CYS A 354 -7.11 37.12 0.66
CA CYS A 354 -5.84 37.27 -0.03
C CYS A 354 -5.93 38.36 -1.11
N VAL A 355 -5.15 39.43 -0.93
CA VAL A 355 -4.88 40.40 -2.01
C VAL A 355 -3.73 39.86 -2.85
N PRO A 356 -3.88 39.71 -4.19
CA PRO A 356 -2.81 39.19 -5.04
C PRO A 356 -1.51 39.99 -4.92
N CYS A 357 -0.42 39.29 -4.66
CA CYS A 357 0.93 39.86 -4.69
C CYS A 357 1.40 40.03 -6.13
N SER A 358 1.99 41.19 -6.44
CA SER A 358 2.65 41.44 -7.72
C SER A 358 3.99 42.11 -7.45
N CYS A 359 5.05 41.29 -7.46
CA CYS A 359 6.42 41.75 -7.30
C CYS A 359 7.07 41.92 -8.69
N PRO A 360 7.61 43.10 -9.02
CA PRO A 360 8.34 43.32 -10.28
C PRO A 360 9.61 42.46 -10.36
N ASP A 361 9.93 41.96 -11.56
CA ASP A 361 11.14 41.15 -11.80
C ASP A 361 12.44 41.89 -11.46
N GLU A 362 12.45 43.23 -11.53
CA GLU A 362 13.60 44.06 -11.15
C GLU A 362 13.92 43.94 -9.66
N CYS A 363 12.89 43.94 -8.80
CA CYS A 363 13.05 43.76 -7.35
C CYS A 363 13.54 42.35 -7.02
N GLN A 364 13.07 41.34 -7.77
CA GLN A 364 13.51 39.96 -7.62
C GLN A 364 15.00 39.79 -7.98
N LYS A 365 15.46 40.41 -9.08
CA LYS A 365 16.88 40.41 -9.45
C LYS A 365 17.75 41.16 -8.44
N GLU A 366 17.27 42.28 -7.91
CA GLU A 366 17.97 43.03 -6.87
C GLU A 366 18.11 42.21 -5.58
N PHE A 367 17.06 41.47 -5.20
CA PHE A 367 17.10 40.54 -4.08
C PHE A 367 18.13 39.43 -4.28
N GLU A 368 18.14 38.76 -5.43
CA GLU A 368 19.12 37.71 -5.76
C GLU A 368 20.55 38.27 -5.73
N GLY A 369 20.77 39.48 -6.25
CA GLY A 369 22.06 40.16 -6.21
C GLY A 369 22.51 40.48 -4.79
N CYS A 370 21.61 41.00 -3.94
CA CYS A 370 21.90 41.30 -2.54
C CYS A 370 22.29 40.03 -1.77
N VAL A 371 21.52 38.95 -1.91
CA VAL A 371 21.79 37.68 -1.22
C VAL A 371 23.15 37.12 -1.63
N ARG A 372 23.45 37.10 -2.94
CA ARG A 372 24.74 36.64 -3.46
C ARG A 372 25.91 37.44 -2.88
N VAL A 373 25.80 38.77 -2.83
CA VAL A 373 26.85 39.62 -2.25
C VAL A 373 26.99 39.33 -0.77
N CYS A 374 25.89 39.33 -0.02
CA CYS A 374 25.88 39.08 1.42
C CYS A 374 26.54 37.73 1.78
N GLU A 375 26.13 36.63 1.12
CA GLU A 375 26.65 35.29 1.38
C GLU A 375 28.14 35.13 1.02
N SER A 376 28.59 35.86 -0.01
CA SER A 376 29.99 35.84 -0.45
C SER A 376 30.92 36.63 0.48
N SER A 377 30.46 37.74 1.07
CA SER A 377 31.28 38.65 1.87
C SER A 377 31.16 38.47 3.40
N CYS A 378 30.15 37.73 3.87
CA CYS A 378 29.89 37.53 5.31
C CYS A 378 30.89 36.56 5.98
N ASP A 379 31.13 36.74 7.28
CA ASP A 379 31.84 35.77 8.13
C ASP A 379 30.85 34.75 8.75
N ARG A 380 31.37 33.64 9.30
CA ARG A 380 30.59 32.47 9.77
C ARG A 380 29.47 32.81 10.77
N GLU A 381 29.64 33.83 11.61
CA GLU A 381 28.68 34.26 12.65
C GLU A 381 27.63 35.26 12.14
N THR A 382 27.91 36.03 11.08
CA THR A 382 27.01 37.09 10.59
C THR A 382 26.12 36.67 9.42
N CYS A 383 26.28 35.45 8.91
CA CYS A 383 25.70 35.06 7.63
C CYS A 383 24.32 34.38 7.68
N SER A 384 23.76 34.17 8.87
CA SER A 384 22.48 33.45 9.03
C SER A 384 21.26 34.25 8.54
N ASN A 385 21.35 35.59 8.44
CA ASN A 385 20.22 36.47 8.18
C ASN A 385 20.18 37.11 6.78
N CYS A 386 21.15 36.82 5.89
CA CYS A 386 21.28 37.48 4.57
C CYS A 386 19.98 37.52 3.76
N SER A 387 19.26 36.40 3.66
CA SER A 387 17.99 36.34 2.93
C SER A 387 16.90 37.25 3.52
N MET A 388 16.84 37.37 4.84
CA MET A 388 15.83 38.21 5.51
C MET A 388 16.21 39.69 5.48
N ASP A 389 17.49 40.00 5.66
CA ASP A 389 18.01 41.37 5.64
C ASP A 389 17.87 41.96 4.24
N CYS A 390 18.31 41.23 3.21
CA CYS A 390 18.14 41.62 1.81
C CYS A 390 16.65 41.77 1.42
N LYS A 391 15.77 40.88 1.90
CA LYS A 391 14.33 41.05 1.68
C LYS A 391 13.83 42.37 2.28
N THR A 392 14.25 42.68 3.50
CA THR A 392 13.84 43.89 4.19
C THR A 392 14.35 45.14 3.46
N GLU A 393 15.62 45.17 3.06
CA GLU A 393 16.22 46.26 2.30
C GLU A 393 15.52 46.51 0.96
N VAL A 394 15.29 45.46 0.17
CA VAL A 394 14.64 45.57 -1.14
C VAL A 394 13.19 46.02 -1.00
N VAL A 395 12.44 45.49 -0.04
CA VAL A 395 11.03 45.88 0.19
C VAL A 395 10.91 47.35 0.60
N HIS A 396 11.88 47.89 1.35
CA HIS A 396 11.89 49.31 1.75
C HIS A 396 12.27 50.28 0.62
N LYS A 397 12.75 49.78 -0.52
CA LYS A 397 13.09 50.60 -1.68
C LYS A 397 11.85 51.06 -2.45
N ASN A 398 11.92 52.28 -3.01
CA ASN A 398 10.83 52.85 -3.81
C ASN A 398 10.52 51.96 -5.03
N GLY A 399 9.28 51.48 -5.13
CA GLY A 399 8.81 50.61 -6.23
C GLY A 399 8.67 49.13 -5.86
N CYS A 400 9.35 48.66 -4.80
CA CYS A 400 9.39 47.25 -4.40
C CYS A 400 8.51 46.92 -3.17
N ALA A 401 7.79 47.90 -2.62
CA ALA A 401 6.90 47.70 -1.47
C ALA A 401 5.77 46.66 -1.72
N LYS A 402 5.43 46.38 -2.98
CA LYS A 402 4.46 45.33 -3.36
C LYS A 402 5.03 43.91 -3.34
N CYS A 403 6.32 43.75 -3.02
CA CYS A 403 7.01 42.47 -2.89
C CYS A 403 6.97 41.91 -1.45
N ASP A 404 6.41 42.63 -0.47
CA ASP A 404 6.18 42.10 0.89
C ASP A 404 5.01 41.12 0.88
N CYS A 405 5.33 39.87 0.52
CA CYS A 405 4.33 38.86 0.23
C CYS A 405 4.54 37.59 1.02
N ASP A 406 3.42 36.90 1.20
CA ASP A 406 3.25 35.61 1.83
C ASP A 406 2.84 34.58 0.77
N GLY A 407 3.82 34.18 -0.05
CA GLY A 407 3.56 33.40 -1.26
C GLY A 407 2.76 34.22 -2.28
N PRO A 408 1.54 33.80 -2.68
CA PRO A 408 0.75 34.52 -3.69
C PRO A 408 0.03 35.78 -3.14
N CYS A 409 0.02 36.01 -1.83
CA CYS A 409 -0.74 37.09 -1.20
C CYS A 409 0.17 38.21 -0.72
N LEU A 410 -0.29 39.46 -0.85
CA LEU A 410 0.35 40.60 -0.21
C LEU A 410 0.18 40.51 1.31
N ARG A 411 1.25 40.78 2.05
CA ARG A 411 1.23 40.73 3.51
C ARG A 411 0.30 41.81 4.07
N SER A 412 -0.62 41.39 4.95
CA SER A 412 -1.55 42.31 5.59
C SER A 412 -0.86 43.15 6.67
N LYS A 413 -1.21 44.44 6.76
CA LYS A 413 -0.76 45.32 7.87
C LYS A 413 -1.44 44.96 9.19
N ASN A 414 -2.58 44.29 9.16
CA ASN A 414 -3.30 43.87 10.35
C ASN A 414 -2.73 42.54 10.85
N VAL A 415 -1.88 42.61 11.87
CA VAL A 415 -1.33 41.42 12.52
C VAL A 415 -2.40 40.80 13.41
N CYS A 416 -2.65 39.52 13.21
CA CYS A 416 -3.58 38.73 14.00
C CYS A 416 -2.84 37.60 14.73
N ASN A 417 -3.48 37.09 15.77
CA ASN A 417 -2.97 35.97 16.55
C ASN A 417 -4.05 34.93 16.83
N SER A 418 -3.60 33.69 16.94
CA SER A 418 -4.42 32.56 17.39
C SER A 418 -3.53 31.53 18.06
N SER A 419 -4.11 30.50 18.66
CA SER A 419 -3.37 29.41 19.26
C SER A 419 -3.99 28.09 18.80
N VAL A 420 -3.14 27.11 18.51
CA VAL A 420 -3.58 25.77 18.12
C VAL A 420 -3.13 24.72 19.12
N ILE A 421 -3.95 23.69 19.25
CA ILE A 421 -3.61 22.45 19.93
C ILE A 421 -3.46 21.40 18.84
N PHE A 422 -2.39 20.62 18.94
CA PHE A 422 -2.14 19.49 18.06
C PHE A 422 -2.19 18.20 18.87
N ASP A 423 -2.49 17.10 18.19
CA ASP A 423 -2.31 15.75 18.69
C ASP A 423 -1.64 14.92 17.59
N ILE A 424 -0.45 14.38 17.89
CA ILE A 424 0.29 13.51 16.98
C ILE A 424 0.46 12.18 17.69
N THR A 425 -0.34 11.21 17.29
CA THR A 425 -0.41 9.88 17.89
C THR A 425 -0.29 8.82 16.83
N SER A 426 0.39 7.73 17.15
CA SER A 426 0.42 6.53 16.32
C SER A 426 -0.41 5.46 16.99
N MET A 427 -1.14 4.71 16.17
CA MET A 427 -1.93 3.55 16.56
C MET A 427 -1.60 2.38 15.64
N ALA A 428 -1.80 1.14 16.13
CA ALA A 428 -1.57 -0.05 15.31
C ALA A 428 -2.49 -0.08 14.08
N CYS A 429 -3.79 0.13 14.29
CA CYS A 429 -4.79 0.16 13.21
C CYS A 429 -5.65 1.43 13.29
N ALA A 430 -5.94 2.02 12.13
CA ALA A 430 -6.81 3.18 12.03
C ALA A 430 -8.21 2.89 12.62
N ASN A 431 -8.65 3.72 13.58
CA ASN A 431 -9.95 3.61 14.25
C ASN A 431 -10.30 2.20 14.79
N ASP A 432 -9.29 1.40 15.15
CA ASP A 432 -9.46 0.00 15.59
C ASP A 432 -10.24 -0.87 14.59
N CYS A 433 -10.13 -0.56 13.29
CA CYS A 433 -10.83 -1.27 12.19
C CYS A 433 -12.36 -1.25 12.25
N GLY A 434 -12.93 -0.32 13.02
CA GLY A 434 -14.37 -0.15 13.16
C GLY A 434 -15.08 -1.41 13.69
N ARG A 435 -16.35 -1.59 13.30
CA ARG A 435 -17.15 -2.78 13.66
C ARG A 435 -17.06 -3.92 12.64
N HIS A 436 -16.49 -3.65 11.48
CA HIS A 436 -16.51 -4.53 10.32
C HIS A 436 -15.14 -5.10 10.00
N GLY A 437 -14.12 -4.83 10.82
CA GLY A 437 -12.78 -5.38 10.68
C GLY A 437 -12.18 -5.85 12.00
N ARG A 438 -11.00 -6.44 11.90
CA ARG A 438 -10.15 -6.78 13.05
C ARG A 438 -8.73 -6.31 12.80
N CYS A 439 -8.12 -5.70 13.82
CA CYS A 439 -6.72 -5.30 13.77
C CYS A 439 -5.82 -6.53 13.90
N MET A 440 -4.95 -6.75 12.92
CA MET A 440 -4.06 -7.90 12.85
C MET A 440 -2.61 -7.45 12.64
N PHE A 441 -1.69 -8.08 13.38
CA PHE A 441 -0.26 -7.91 13.18
C PHE A 441 0.25 -8.94 12.19
N MET A 442 0.89 -8.47 11.12
CA MET A 442 1.46 -9.30 10.08
C MET A 442 2.97 -9.10 10.02
N VAL A 443 3.67 -10.14 9.56
CA VAL A 443 5.12 -10.13 9.40
C VAL A 443 5.43 -10.48 7.95
N CYS A 444 6.05 -9.56 7.24
CA CYS A 444 6.58 -9.78 5.89
C CYS A 444 8.07 -9.43 5.87
N ASP A 445 8.92 -10.35 5.41
CA ASP A 445 10.38 -10.15 5.27
C ASP A 445 11.10 -9.59 6.51
N GLY A 446 10.59 -9.91 7.71
CA GLY A 446 11.16 -9.47 8.99
C GLY A 446 10.70 -8.07 9.44
N VAL A 447 9.82 -7.42 8.68
CA VAL A 447 9.14 -6.18 9.08
C VAL A 447 7.77 -6.54 9.65
N VAL A 448 7.48 -6.02 10.84
CA VAL A 448 6.17 -6.15 11.49
C VAL A 448 5.34 -4.93 11.14
N TYR A 449 4.09 -5.14 10.75
CA TYR A 449 3.12 -4.08 10.52
C TYR A 449 1.74 -4.51 10.99
N ALA A 450 0.89 -3.55 11.31
CA ALA A 450 -0.47 -3.75 11.74
C ALA A 450 -1.43 -3.27 10.64
N THR A 451 -2.46 -4.07 10.35
CA THR A 451 -3.44 -3.80 9.30
C THR A 451 -4.84 -4.25 9.69
N CYS A 452 -5.84 -3.63 9.10
CA CYS A 452 -7.23 -4.02 9.26
C CYS A 452 -7.61 -5.12 8.27
N VAL A 453 -8.11 -6.24 8.80
CA VAL A 453 -8.72 -7.31 8.00
C VAL A 453 -10.23 -7.13 8.04
N CYS A 454 -10.78 -6.64 6.93
CA CYS A 454 -12.21 -6.37 6.81
C CYS A 454 -13.03 -7.63 6.57
N SER A 455 -14.26 -7.62 7.09
CA SER A 455 -15.28 -8.68 6.95
C SER A 455 -16.37 -8.22 5.98
N ASN A 456 -17.14 -9.15 5.40
CA ASN A 456 -18.35 -8.83 4.62
C ASN A 456 -18.11 -7.87 3.44
N ASN A 457 -16.95 -8.02 2.78
CA ASN A 457 -16.50 -7.18 1.67
C ASN A 457 -16.43 -5.67 1.96
N TYR A 458 -16.41 -5.26 3.24
CA TYR A 458 -16.04 -3.90 3.62
C TYR A 458 -14.60 -3.61 3.18
N ARG A 459 -14.31 -2.34 2.88
CA ARG A 459 -13.01 -1.89 2.38
C ARG A 459 -12.52 -0.67 3.15
N GLY A 460 -11.37 -0.16 2.73
CA GLY A 460 -10.72 1.00 3.34
C GLY A 460 -9.75 0.63 4.46
N TRP A 461 -9.01 1.65 4.92
CA TRP A 461 -7.95 1.49 5.93
C TRP A 461 -8.48 1.12 7.31
N ASP A 462 -9.73 1.48 7.61
CA ASP A 462 -10.42 1.23 8.87
C ASP A 462 -11.69 0.36 8.70
N CYS A 463 -11.87 -0.27 7.54
CA CYS A 463 -13.04 -1.07 7.20
C CYS A 463 -14.38 -0.32 7.27
N SER A 464 -14.37 0.98 7.00
CA SER A 464 -15.58 1.83 6.98
C SER A 464 -16.23 1.99 5.59
N ASP A 465 -15.59 1.55 4.51
CA ASP A 465 -16.14 1.66 3.14
C ASP A 465 -17.13 0.51 2.87
N ASP A 466 -18.40 0.87 2.68
CA ASP A 466 -19.54 -0.01 2.48
C ASP A 466 -19.94 -0.20 1.00
N SER A 467 -19.19 0.39 0.05
CA SER A 467 -19.52 0.41 -1.38
C SER A 467 -19.79 -0.97 -2.01
N HIS A 468 -19.14 -2.01 -1.50
CA HIS A 468 -19.30 -3.40 -1.94
C HIS A 468 -19.75 -4.35 -0.82
N ALA A 469 -20.21 -3.81 0.31
CA ALA A 469 -20.64 -4.61 1.43
C ALA A 469 -21.89 -5.43 1.06
N THR A 470 -21.87 -6.73 1.37
CA THR A 470 -23.02 -7.61 1.20
C THR A 470 -24.11 -7.22 2.21
N PRO A 471 -25.33 -6.87 1.77
CA PRO A 471 -26.36 -6.43 2.70
C PRO A 471 -26.81 -7.58 3.59
N TYR A 472 -27.08 -7.29 4.87
CA TYR A 472 -27.40 -8.31 5.87
C TYR A 472 -28.53 -9.27 5.46
N PHE A 473 -29.56 -8.76 4.76
CA PHE A 473 -30.67 -9.60 4.31
C PHE A 473 -30.24 -10.70 3.32
N MET A 474 -29.22 -10.44 2.48
CA MET A 474 -28.72 -11.42 1.52
C MET A 474 -27.99 -12.56 2.22
N ILE A 475 -27.25 -12.26 3.30
CA ILE A 475 -26.58 -13.26 4.14
C ILE A 475 -27.63 -14.17 4.80
N VAL A 476 -28.72 -13.59 5.29
CA VAL A 476 -29.83 -14.35 5.89
C VAL A 476 -30.51 -15.25 4.85
N ILE A 477 -30.77 -14.75 3.64
CA ILE A 477 -31.34 -15.56 2.55
C ILE A 477 -30.42 -16.72 2.19
N GLU A 478 -29.11 -16.47 2.10
CA GLU A 478 -28.11 -17.49 1.80
C GLU A 478 -28.13 -18.62 2.83
N LEU A 479 -28.05 -18.27 4.11
CA LEU A 479 -28.13 -19.21 5.22
C LEU A 479 -29.44 -20.02 5.18
N LEU A 480 -30.58 -19.34 5.03
CA LEU A 480 -31.89 -20.00 5.04
C LEU A 480 -32.06 -20.97 3.86
N LEU A 481 -31.66 -20.59 2.64
CA LEU A 481 -31.80 -21.44 1.46
C LEU A 481 -30.98 -22.72 1.58
N LEU A 482 -29.70 -22.60 1.96
CA LEU A 482 -28.77 -23.73 2.05
C LEU A 482 -29.13 -24.66 3.22
N VAL A 483 -29.61 -24.13 4.34
CA VAL A 483 -30.01 -24.94 5.50
C VAL A 483 -31.38 -25.59 5.30
N LEU A 484 -32.39 -24.85 4.82
CA LEU A 484 -33.75 -25.39 4.69
C LEU A 484 -33.92 -26.36 3.52
N SER A 485 -33.14 -26.22 2.44
CA SER A 485 -33.18 -27.16 1.31
C SER A 485 -32.84 -28.60 1.71
N ASN A 486 -32.00 -28.79 2.74
CA ASN A 486 -31.65 -30.09 3.29
C ASN A 486 -32.83 -30.85 3.92
N LEU A 487 -33.89 -30.16 4.36
CA LEU A 487 -35.10 -30.82 4.89
C LEU A 487 -35.78 -31.72 3.84
N MET A 488 -35.51 -31.50 2.55
CA MET A 488 -36.02 -32.34 1.45
C MET A 488 -35.51 -33.78 1.50
N PHE A 489 -34.43 -34.07 2.24
CA PHE A 489 -33.96 -35.44 2.47
C PHE A 489 -34.81 -36.22 3.48
N LEU A 490 -35.61 -35.56 4.34
CA LEU A 490 -36.47 -36.25 5.32
C LEU A 490 -37.54 -37.14 4.66
N PRO A 491 -38.27 -36.70 3.60
CA PRO A 491 -39.10 -37.58 2.79
C PRO A 491 -38.35 -38.80 2.23
N THR A 492 -37.10 -38.62 1.78
CA THR A 492 -36.25 -39.69 1.26
C THR A 492 -35.94 -40.74 2.33
N VAL A 493 -35.58 -40.30 3.54
CA VAL A 493 -35.37 -41.16 4.72
C VAL A 493 -36.64 -41.95 5.04
N TYR A 494 -37.79 -41.27 5.08
CA TYR A 494 -39.07 -41.91 5.36
C TYR A 494 -39.43 -42.99 4.34
N VAL A 495 -39.25 -42.71 3.04
CA VAL A 495 -39.51 -43.67 1.97
C VAL A 495 -38.57 -44.88 2.07
N ALA A 496 -37.28 -44.67 2.34
CA ALA A 496 -36.31 -45.76 2.50
C ALA A 496 -36.65 -46.66 3.69
N TYR A 497 -36.98 -46.05 4.83
CA TYR A 497 -37.42 -46.76 6.03
C TYR A 497 -38.68 -47.60 5.79
N ARG A 498 -39.71 -47.00 5.16
CA ARG A 498 -40.96 -47.72 4.82
C ARG A 498 -40.75 -48.89 3.87
N ARG A 499 -39.74 -48.81 3.01
CA ARG A 499 -39.37 -49.89 2.07
C ARG A 499 -38.39 -50.91 2.65
N ARG A 500 -38.04 -50.79 3.95
CA ARG A 500 -37.12 -51.67 4.70
C ARG A 500 -35.65 -51.60 4.25
N TYR A 501 -35.24 -50.49 3.65
CA TYR A 501 -33.84 -50.17 3.33
C TYR A 501 -33.22 -49.40 4.51
N PHE A 502 -32.89 -50.11 5.59
CA PHE A 502 -32.46 -49.47 6.85
C PHE A 502 -31.06 -48.86 6.77
N VAL A 503 -30.13 -49.47 6.02
CA VAL A 503 -28.76 -48.94 5.86
C VAL A 503 -28.83 -47.61 5.10
N GLU A 504 -29.56 -47.61 4.00
CA GLU A 504 -29.80 -46.45 3.16
C GLU A 504 -30.52 -45.35 3.94
N ALA A 505 -31.54 -45.68 4.73
CA ALA A 505 -32.24 -44.71 5.58
C ALA A 505 -31.32 -44.01 6.58
N ILE A 506 -30.39 -44.74 7.22
CA ILE A 506 -29.39 -44.15 8.13
C ILE A 506 -28.45 -43.22 7.38
N VAL A 507 -27.95 -43.63 6.21
CA VAL A 507 -27.05 -42.82 5.38
C VAL A 507 -27.75 -41.55 4.88
N TYR A 508 -29.00 -41.65 4.43
CA TYR A 508 -29.80 -40.49 4.00
C TYR A 508 -30.10 -39.52 5.15
N PHE A 509 -30.27 -40.04 6.37
CA PHE A 509 -30.40 -39.18 7.55
C PHE A 509 -29.07 -38.51 7.91
N ALA A 510 -27.94 -39.21 7.72
CA ALA A 510 -26.62 -38.65 7.98
C ALA A 510 -26.29 -37.48 7.03
N ILE A 511 -26.59 -37.59 5.73
CA ILE A 511 -26.41 -36.46 4.80
C ILE A 511 -27.31 -35.28 5.17
N PHE A 512 -28.59 -35.51 5.49
CA PHE A 512 -29.47 -34.46 6.02
C PHE A 512 -28.83 -33.74 7.22
N PHE A 513 -28.39 -34.49 8.23
CA PHE A 513 -27.86 -33.94 9.46
C PHE A 513 -26.56 -33.15 9.21
N PHE A 514 -25.55 -33.79 8.60
CA PHE A 514 -24.23 -33.16 8.43
C PHE A 514 -24.25 -32.01 7.43
N SER A 515 -25.03 -32.10 6.35
CA SER A 515 -25.16 -31.01 5.37
C SER A 515 -25.82 -29.78 5.98
N THR A 516 -26.90 -29.98 6.76
CA THR A 516 -27.58 -28.87 7.46
C THR A 516 -26.63 -28.11 8.37
N PHE A 517 -25.83 -28.81 9.18
CA PHE A 517 -24.89 -28.18 10.10
C PHE A 517 -23.62 -27.65 9.42
N TYR A 518 -23.21 -28.23 8.29
CA TYR A 518 -22.14 -27.69 7.47
C TYR A 518 -22.52 -26.32 6.91
N HIS A 519 -23.66 -26.20 6.23
CA HIS A 519 -24.10 -24.92 5.67
C HIS A 519 -24.50 -23.90 6.74
N ALA A 520 -25.01 -24.33 7.90
CA ALA A 520 -25.23 -23.44 9.02
C ALA A 520 -23.93 -22.83 9.59
N CYS A 521 -22.79 -23.50 9.40
CA CYS A 521 -21.48 -23.04 9.82
C CYS A 521 -20.79 -22.17 8.75
N ASP A 522 -21.00 -22.46 7.46
CA ASP A 522 -20.27 -21.85 6.33
C ASP A 522 -20.98 -20.62 5.73
N ALA A 523 -22.31 -20.66 5.58
CA ALA A 523 -23.10 -19.69 4.80
C ALA A 523 -23.18 -18.26 5.38
N GLY A 524 -22.70 -18.03 6.60
CA GLY A 524 -22.88 -16.79 7.35
C GLY A 524 -21.74 -15.76 7.23
N GLU A 525 -20.77 -15.95 6.31
CA GLU A 525 -19.58 -15.08 6.13
C GLU A 525 -18.89 -14.67 7.47
N ASN A 526 -18.87 -15.57 8.46
CA ASN A 526 -18.39 -15.34 9.84
C ASN A 526 -19.20 -14.34 10.71
N ILE A 527 -20.32 -13.81 10.19
CA ILE A 527 -21.25 -12.95 10.94
C ILE A 527 -22.34 -13.81 11.62
N ILE A 528 -22.92 -14.76 10.88
CA ILE A 528 -24.00 -15.64 11.36
C ILE A 528 -23.59 -17.11 11.16
N SER A 529 -22.56 -17.57 11.88
CA SER A 529 -22.09 -18.95 11.80
C SER A 529 -22.48 -19.76 13.04
N PHE A 530 -23.08 -20.93 12.82
CA PHE A 530 -23.38 -21.90 13.87
C PHE A 530 -22.67 -23.22 13.59
N CYS A 531 -21.60 -23.50 14.34
CA CYS A 531 -20.75 -24.67 14.14
C CYS A 531 -20.81 -25.59 15.37
N ILE A 532 -21.32 -26.82 15.23
CA ILE A 532 -21.30 -27.84 16.30
C ILE A 532 -19.87 -28.36 16.54
N THR A 533 -19.05 -28.39 15.50
CA THR A 533 -17.64 -28.82 15.54
C THR A 533 -16.82 -28.01 14.52
N ARG A 534 -15.55 -28.36 14.33
CA ARG A 534 -14.65 -27.69 13.37
C ARG A 534 -15.21 -27.77 11.94
N LEU A 535 -15.15 -26.66 11.20
CA LEU A 535 -15.63 -26.55 9.81
C LEU A 535 -15.07 -27.67 8.92
N ALA A 536 -13.77 -27.98 9.04
CA ALA A 536 -13.12 -29.02 8.25
C ALA A 536 -13.72 -30.43 8.46
N ALA A 537 -14.25 -30.72 9.66
CA ALA A 537 -14.88 -32.00 9.98
C ALA A 537 -16.33 -32.06 9.47
N LEU A 538 -17.08 -30.96 9.59
CA LEU A 538 -18.43 -30.84 9.03
C LEU A 538 -18.40 -30.96 7.51
N GLN A 539 -17.48 -30.25 6.86
CA GLN A 539 -17.26 -30.33 5.42
C GLN A 539 -16.90 -31.76 4.99
N PHE A 540 -16.01 -32.45 5.72
CA PHE A 540 -15.69 -33.85 5.41
C PHE A 540 -16.93 -34.74 5.50
N ALA A 541 -17.72 -34.62 6.57
CA ALA A 541 -18.90 -35.43 6.79
C ALA A 541 -19.98 -35.21 5.73
N ASP A 542 -20.19 -33.97 5.30
CA ASP A 542 -21.14 -33.60 4.24
C ASP A 542 -20.82 -34.28 2.91
N PHE A 543 -19.62 -34.02 2.35
CA PHE A 543 -19.18 -34.64 1.09
C PHE A 543 -19.14 -36.17 1.16
N TYR A 544 -18.66 -36.73 2.27
CA TYR A 544 -18.60 -38.18 2.47
C TYR A 544 -19.99 -38.82 2.50
N CYS A 545 -20.92 -38.28 3.28
CA CYS A 545 -22.29 -38.80 3.37
C CYS A 545 -23.06 -38.63 2.04
N ALA A 546 -22.78 -37.59 1.26
CA ALA A 546 -23.36 -37.39 -0.07
C ALA A 546 -22.91 -38.51 -1.03
N LEU A 547 -21.60 -38.76 -1.12
CA LEU A 547 -21.05 -39.83 -1.97
C LEU A 547 -21.49 -41.23 -1.50
N LEU A 548 -21.52 -41.45 -0.18
CA LEU A 548 -21.99 -42.70 0.39
C LEU A 548 -23.47 -42.93 0.07
N SER A 549 -24.31 -41.89 0.09
CA SER A 549 -25.72 -41.95 -0.28
C SER A 549 -25.90 -42.42 -1.72
N ILE A 550 -25.12 -41.86 -2.65
CA ILE A 550 -25.13 -42.28 -4.06
C ILE A 550 -24.71 -43.76 -4.18
N TRP A 551 -23.65 -44.16 -3.48
CA TRP A 551 -23.14 -45.53 -3.50
C TRP A 551 -24.17 -46.55 -3.01
N VAL A 552 -24.73 -46.36 -1.80
CA VAL A 552 -25.72 -47.29 -1.24
C VAL A 552 -27.00 -47.34 -2.06
N THR A 553 -27.40 -46.23 -2.70
CA THR A 553 -28.52 -46.22 -3.65
C THR A 553 -28.24 -47.14 -4.84
N LEU A 554 -27.05 -47.06 -5.44
CA LEU A 554 -26.67 -47.91 -6.58
C LEU A 554 -26.58 -49.39 -6.20
N ILE A 555 -26.06 -49.71 -5.01
CA ILE A 555 -26.03 -51.09 -4.51
C ILE A 555 -27.45 -51.63 -4.26
N ALA A 556 -28.37 -50.80 -3.73
CA ALA A 556 -29.77 -51.18 -3.57
C ALA A 556 -30.48 -51.45 -4.92
N ILE A 557 -30.14 -50.70 -5.97
CA ILE A 557 -30.64 -50.90 -7.33
C ILE A 557 -30.04 -52.15 -7.99
N ALA A 558 -28.80 -52.49 -7.67
CA ALA A 558 -28.10 -53.63 -8.25
C ALA A 558 -28.77 -54.97 -7.87
N ASP A 559 -29.46 -55.05 -6.73
CA ASP A 559 -30.13 -56.27 -6.24
C ASP A 559 -29.18 -57.48 -6.18
N LEU A 560 -28.10 -57.35 -5.40
CA LEU A 560 -27.07 -58.37 -5.27
C LEU A 560 -27.51 -59.54 -4.34
N PRO A 561 -26.93 -60.74 -4.47
CA PRO A 561 -27.23 -61.88 -3.60
C PRO A 561 -26.85 -61.61 -2.13
N SER A 562 -27.52 -62.25 -1.18
CA SER A 562 -27.59 -61.92 0.26
C SER A 562 -26.32 -61.40 0.96
N TYR A 563 -25.12 -61.89 0.64
CA TYR A 563 -23.87 -61.47 1.31
C TYR A 563 -23.13 -60.33 0.59
N TRP A 564 -23.35 -60.15 -0.72
CA TRP A 564 -22.63 -59.16 -1.53
C TRP A 564 -22.98 -57.69 -1.21
N PRO A 565 -24.24 -57.27 -0.96
CA PRO A 565 -24.55 -55.90 -0.58
C PRO A 565 -23.76 -55.43 0.64
N THR A 566 -23.66 -56.28 1.67
CA THR A 566 -22.92 -55.96 2.90
C THR A 566 -21.43 -55.74 2.63
N ILE A 567 -20.82 -56.59 1.80
CA ILE A 567 -19.41 -56.42 1.39
C ILE A 567 -19.24 -55.09 0.65
N CYS A 568 -20.09 -54.83 -0.35
CA CYS A 568 -20.03 -53.59 -1.14
C CYS A 568 -20.28 -52.34 -0.28
N HIS A 569 -21.16 -52.39 0.71
CA HIS A 569 -21.41 -51.28 1.64
C HIS A 569 -20.16 -50.95 2.47
N ILE A 570 -19.55 -51.96 3.11
CA ILE A 570 -18.36 -51.73 3.95
C ILE A 570 -17.16 -51.32 3.11
N THR A 571 -16.90 -52.02 1.99
CA THR A 571 -15.78 -51.66 1.10
C THR A 571 -15.96 -50.26 0.52
N GLY A 572 -17.16 -49.92 0.06
CA GLY A 572 -17.45 -48.58 -0.46
C GLY A 572 -17.29 -47.50 0.59
N ALA A 573 -17.76 -47.72 1.82
CA ALA A 573 -17.58 -46.77 2.92
C ALA A 573 -16.10 -46.48 3.22
N ILE A 574 -15.25 -47.52 3.27
CA ILE A 574 -13.81 -47.36 3.52
C ILE A 574 -13.13 -46.61 2.37
N VAL A 575 -13.40 -47.00 1.11
CA VAL A 575 -12.79 -46.37 -0.06
C VAL A 575 -13.23 -44.90 -0.18
N LEU A 576 -14.51 -44.62 -0.02
CA LEU A 576 -15.03 -43.24 -0.10
C LEU A 576 -14.51 -42.36 1.03
N SER A 577 -14.36 -42.90 2.23
CA SER A 577 -13.74 -42.18 3.34
C SER A 577 -12.28 -41.80 3.04
N PHE A 578 -11.52 -42.68 2.39
CA PHE A 578 -10.14 -42.39 2.00
C PHE A 578 -10.06 -41.42 0.80
N THR A 579 -10.95 -41.56 -0.18
CA THR A 579 -11.01 -40.65 -1.33
C THR A 579 -11.34 -39.22 -0.91
N THR A 580 -12.31 -39.05 0.00
CA THR A 580 -12.73 -37.73 0.49
C THR A 580 -11.69 -37.04 1.37
N THR A 581 -10.78 -37.77 2.03
CA THR A 581 -9.67 -37.14 2.77
C THR A 581 -8.54 -36.63 1.87
N ILE A 582 -8.29 -37.28 0.73
CA ILE A 582 -7.25 -36.84 -0.23
C ILE A 582 -7.65 -35.51 -0.88
N ASN A 583 -8.84 -35.47 -1.48
CA ASN A 583 -9.32 -34.26 -2.14
C ASN A 583 -10.85 -34.21 -2.16
N LYS A 584 -11.42 -33.35 -1.31
CA LYS A 584 -12.86 -33.24 -1.06
C LYS A 584 -13.64 -32.71 -2.27
N THR A 585 -13.01 -31.87 -3.09
CA THR A 585 -13.68 -31.14 -4.20
C THR A 585 -13.33 -31.71 -5.57
N ALA A 586 -12.53 -32.77 -5.64
CA ALA A 586 -12.11 -33.32 -6.91
C ALA A 586 -13.26 -34.03 -7.64
N MET A 587 -13.49 -33.66 -8.89
CA MET A 587 -14.53 -34.25 -9.74
C MET A 587 -14.41 -35.78 -9.90
N TRP A 588 -13.18 -36.33 -9.85
CA TRP A 588 -12.97 -37.78 -9.91
C TRP A 588 -13.55 -38.52 -8.70
N GLY A 589 -13.66 -37.85 -7.54
CA GLY A 589 -14.27 -38.42 -6.33
C GLY A 589 -15.76 -38.72 -6.50
N PHE A 590 -16.47 -37.95 -7.33
CA PHE A 590 -17.86 -38.22 -7.72
C PHE A 590 -17.97 -39.27 -8.82
N ALA A 591 -17.08 -39.22 -9.82
CA ALA A 591 -17.12 -40.14 -10.96
C ALA A 591 -16.88 -41.60 -10.54
N LEU A 592 -15.96 -41.82 -9.59
CA LEU A 592 -15.55 -43.16 -9.16
C LEU A 592 -16.72 -44.02 -8.64
N PRO A 593 -17.50 -43.64 -7.59
CA PRO A 593 -18.61 -44.46 -7.10
C PRO A 593 -19.75 -44.60 -8.11
N VAL A 594 -20.00 -43.57 -8.93
CA VAL A 594 -21.07 -43.58 -9.94
C VAL A 594 -20.75 -44.59 -11.04
N VAL A 595 -19.57 -44.50 -11.65
CA VAL A 595 -19.17 -45.40 -12.75
C VAL A 595 -19.06 -46.83 -12.26
N THR A 596 -18.40 -47.06 -11.13
CA THR A 596 -18.24 -48.41 -10.57
C THR A 596 -19.59 -49.00 -10.13
N GLY A 597 -20.47 -48.22 -9.51
CA GLY A 597 -21.81 -48.66 -9.13
C GLY A 597 -22.68 -49.00 -10.35
N ILE A 598 -22.67 -48.19 -11.40
CA ILE A 598 -23.39 -48.48 -12.65
C ILE A 598 -22.89 -49.78 -13.29
N ILE A 599 -21.57 -50.01 -13.32
CA ILE A 599 -20.99 -51.26 -13.83
C ILE A 599 -21.52 -52.46 -13.04
N ILE A 600 -21.57 -52.38 -11.70
CA ILE A 600 -22.12 -53.44 -10.84
C ILE A 600 -23.59 -53.73 -11.15
N VAL A 601 -24.41 -52.67 -11.29
CA VAL A 601 -25.83 -52.78 -11.66
C VAL A 601 -25.98 -53.49 -13.01
N CYS A 602 -25.28 -53.02 -14.04
CA CYS A 602 -25.35 -53.57 -15.40
C CYS A 602 -24.93 -55.05 -15.45
N ILE A 603 -23.81 -55.40 -14.81
CA ILE A 603 -23.30 -56.78 -14.78
C ILE A 603 -24.31 -57.70 -14.08
N ASN A 604 -24.79 -57.33 -12.89
CA ASN A 604 -25.69 -58.20 -12.14
C ASN A 604 -27.05 -58.36 -12.83
N TRP A 605 -27.59 -57.29 -13.42
CA TRP A 605 -28.83 -57.37 -14.19
C TRP A 605 -28.66 -58.25 -15.43
N PHE A 606 -27.54 -58.15 -16.13
CA PHE A 606 -27.23 -59.01 -17.27
C PHE A 606 -27.12 -60.49 -16.86
N LEU A 607 -26.43 -60.79 -15.76
CA LEU A 607 -26.30 -62.14 -15.23
C LEU A 607 -27.65 -62.74 -14.80
N LYS A 608 -28.50 -61.94 -14.12
CA LYS A 608 -29.87 -62.34 -13.74
C LYS A 608 -30.75 -62.59 -14.94
N TRP A 609 -30.72 -61.71 -15.94
CA TRP A 609 -31.45 -61.88 -17.20
C TRP A 609 -31.04 -63.17 -17.92
N ARG A 610 -29.72 -63.46 -18.00
CA ARG A 610 -29.21 -64.70 -18.62
C ARG A 610 -29.65 -65.96 -17.88
N LYS A 611 -29.77 -65.92 -16.54
CA LYS A 611 -30.16 -67.06 -15.71
C LYS A 611 -31.67 -67.35 -15.74
N ILE A 612 -32.50 -66.31 -15.66
CA ILE A 612 -33.97 -66.44 -15.55
C ILE A 612 -34.62 -66.58 -16.94
N LYS A 613 -33.99 -66.07 -18.01
CA LYS A 613 -34.51 -66.04 -19.40
C LYS A 613 -35.90 -65.38 -19.55
N GLN A 614 -36.39 -64.73 -18.50
CA GLN A 614 -37.61 -63.91 -18.47
C GLN A 614 -37.29 -62.55 -17.83
N MET A 615 -38.17 -61.57 -18.03
CA MET A 615 -38.06 -60.26 -17.40
C MET A 615 -38.26 -60.37 -15.89
N PHE A 616 -37.21 -60.09 -15.11
CA PHE A 616 -37.23 -60.18 -13.65
C PHE A 616 -37.54 -58.84 -12.96
N LEU A 617 -37.52 -57.72 -13.71
CA LEU A 617 -37.90 -56.39 -13.21
C LEU A 617 -39.35 -56.07 -13.56
N ASN A 618 -40.04 -55.41 -12.64
CA ASN A 618 -41.34 -54.80 -12.89
C ASN A 618 -41.26 -53.80 -14.06
N LYS A 619 -42.12 -53.97 -15.07
CA LYS A 619 -42.19 -53.12 -16.28
C LYS A 619 -42.33 -51.63 -15.94
N ARG A 620 -43.13 -51.29 -14.91
CA ARG A 620 -43.31 -49.90 -14.48
C ARG A 620 -42.02 -49.30 -13.93
N TYR A 621 -41.24 -50.08 -13.18
CA TYR A 621 -39.99 -49.60 -12.63
C TYR A 621 -38.93 -49.42 -13.73
N LEU A 622 -38.80 -50.40 -14.64
CA LEU A 622 -37.82 -50.36 -15.71
C LEU A 622 -38.10 -49.26 -16.74
N TYR A 623 -39.35 -49.11 -17.20
CA TYR A 623 -39.69 -48.17 -18.28
C TYR A 623 -40.11 -46.78 -17.82
N ILE A 624 -40.43 -46.58 -16.52
CA ILE A 624 -40.85 -45.25 -16.02
C ILE A 624 -39.89 -44.74 -14.94
N CYS A 625 -39.68 -45.49 -13.85
CA CYS A 625 -38.90 -44.98 -12.71
C CYS A 625 -37.40 -44.81 -13.04
N VAL A 626 -36.78 -45.78 -13.70
CA VAL A 626 -35.36 -45.71 -14.09
C VAL A 626 -35.07 -44.54 -15.04
N PRO A 627 -35.74 -44.40 -16.21
CA PRO A 627 -35.44 -43.29 -17.12
C PRO A 627 -35.76 -41.92 -16.52
N LEU A 628 -36.87 -41.80 -15.77
CA LEU A 628 -37.19 -40.55 -15.07
C LEU A 628 -36.12 -40.19 -14.03
N GLY A 629 -35.68 -41.17 -13.25
CA GLY A 629 -34.61 -40.99 -12.27
C GLY A 629 -33.28 -40.58 -12.90
N VAL A 630 -32.90 -41.19 -14.01
CA VAL A 630 -31.69 -40.81 -14.76
C VAL A 630 -31.79 -39.37 -15.29
N ILE A 631 -32.95 -38.94 -15.79
CA ILE A 631 -33.16 -37.54 -16.22
C ILE A 631 -33.00 -36.58 -15.04
N VAL A 632 -33.57 -36.90 -13.88
CA VAL A 632 -33.49 -36.02 -12.69
C VAL A 632 -32.05 -35.94 -12.16
N VAL A 633 -31.33 -37.07 -12.09
CA VAL A 633 -29.92 -37.10 -11.66
C VAL A 633 -29.02 -36.34 -12.64
N THR A 634 -29.21 -36.52 -13.94
CA THR A 634 -28.43 -35.79 -14.95
C THR A 634 -28.67 -34.29 -14.88
N LEU A 635 -29.92 -33.85 -14.66
CA LEU A 635 -30.23 -32.44 -14.41
C LEU A 635 -29.49 -31.92 -13.17
N GLY A 636 -29.51 -32.66 -12.06
CA GLY A 636 -28.77 -32.31 -10.84
C GLY A 636 -27.27 -32.17 -11.10
N LEU A 637 -26.64 -33.15 -11.75
CA LEU A 637 -25.22 -33.10 -12.07
C LEU A 637 -24.85 -31.93 -12.99
N VAL A 638 -25.70 -31.59 -13.96
CA VAL A 638 -25.46 -30.44 -14.86
C VAL A 638 -25.47 -29.12 -14.09
N ILE A 639 -26.43 -28.95 -13.17
CA ILE A 639 -26.51 -27.75 -12.32
C ILE A 639 -25.23 -27.59 -11.49
N PHE A 640 -24.80 -28.67 -10.83
CA PHE A 640 -23.63 -28.66 -9.97
C PHE A 640 -22.31 -28.45 -10.73
N ILE A 641 -22.12 -29.11 -11.88
CA ILE A 641 -20.83 -29.10 -12.60
C ILE A 641 -20.67 -27.85 -13.47
N PHE A 642 -21.73 -27.37 -14.11
CA PHE A 642 -21.63 -26.38 -15.19
C PHE A 642 -22.28 -25.03 -14.88
N LEU A 643 -23.28 -24.98 -13.99
CA LEU A 643 -24.07 -23.75 -13.77
C LEU A 643 -23.73 -23.05 -12.45
N GLU A 644 -23.23 -23.78 -11.45
CA GLU A 644 -22.84 -23.25 -10.15
C GLU A 644 -21.63 -22.30 -10.25
N THR A 645 -21.79 -21.08 -9.73
CA THR A 645 -20.75 -20.04 -9.61
C THR A 645 -20.79 -19.43 -8.20
N ALA A 646 -19.77 -18.66 -7.82
CA ALA A 646 -19.71 -18.02 -6.50
C ALA A 646 -20.94 -17.12 -6.20
N ASP A 647 -21.44 -16.40 -7.21
CA ASP A 647 -22.54 -15.44 -7.01
C ASP A 647 -23.92 -16.12 -6.90
N ASN A 648 -24.12 -17.23 -7.61
CA ASN A 648 -25.39 -17.93 -7.69
C ASN A 648 -25.46 -19.20 -6.82
N TYR A 649 -24.36 -19.53 -6.13
CA TYR A 649 -24.16 -20.72 -5.30
C TYR A 649 -25.37 -21.02 -4.40
N LYS A 650 -25.81 -20.03 -3.62
CA LYS A 650 -26.94 -20.18 -2.68
C LYS A 650 -28.24 -20.65 -3.32
N TYR A 651 -28.48 -20.33 -4.59
CA TYR A 651 -29.70 -20.72 -5.30
C TYR A 651 -29.55 -22.08 -5.97
N LEU A 652 -28.49 -22.26 -6.75
CA LEU A 652 -28.27 -23.48 -7.55
C LEU A 652 -27.91 -24.67 -6.68
N HIS A 653 -27.09 -24.47 -5.65
CA HIS A 653 -26.76 -25.52 -4.71
C HIS A 653 -27.99 -25.96 -3.92
N SER A 654 -28.76 -25.03 -3.35
CA SER A 654 -30.03 -25.37 -2.67
C SER A 654 -31.00 -26.14 -3.58
N MET A 655 -31.07 -25.79 -4.87
CA MET A 655 -31.87 -26.53 -5.86
C MET A 655 -31.32 -27.94 -6.13
N TRP A 656 -30.00 -28.11 -6.15
CA TRP A 656 -29.33 -29.40 -6.28
C TRP A 656 -29.75 -30.38 -5.16
N HIS A 657 -29.80 -29.93 -3.90
CA HIS A 657 -30.23 -30.78 -2.77
C HIS A 657 -31.64 -31.33 -3.00
N ALA A 658 -32.56 -30.47 -3.41
CA ALA A 658 -33.95 -30.86 -3.67
C ALA A 658 -34.04 -31.86 -4.84
N ILE A 659 -33.33 -31.61 -5.94
CA ILE A 659 -33.31 -32.50 -7.12
C ILE A 659 -32.74 -33.87 -6.76
N MET A 660 -31.64 -33.92 -6.01
CA MET A 660 -31.02 -35.17 -5.61
C MET A 660 -31.88 -35.96 -4.62
N ALA A 661 -32.52 -35.29 -3.66
CA ALA A 661 -33.48 -35.93 -2.76
C ALA A 661 -34.65 -36.58 -3.53
N ILE A 662 -35.21 -35.86 -4.50
CA ILE A 662 -36.29 -36.36 -5.37
C ILE A 662 -35.80 -37.54 -6.22
N ALA A 663 -34.59 -37.46 -6.78
CA ALA A 663 -34.00 -38.52 -7.58
C ALA A 663 -33.93 -39.84 -6.80
N VAL A 664 -33.47 -39.81 -5.55
CA VAL A 664 -33.38 -41.01 -4.70
C VAL A 664 -34.76 -41.61 -4.44
N ILE A 665 -35.80 -40.79 -4.20
CA ILE A 665 -37.17 -41.28 -3.99
C ILE A 665 -37.71 -42.05 -5.20
N ILE A 666 -37.39 -41.56 -6.41
CA ILE A 666 -37.81 -42.16 -7.69
C ILE A 666 -37.01 -43.45 -7.96
N LEU A 667 -35.70 -43.40 -7.76
CA LEU A 667 -34.77 -44.48 -8.12
C LEU A 667 -34.74 -45.63 -7.12
N LEU A 668 -35.04 -45.41 -5.84
CA LEU A 668 -35.04 -46.49 -4.87
C LEU A 668 -36.11 -47.54 -5.29
N PRO A 669 -35.80 -48.84 -5.34
CA PRO A 669 -36.77 -49.87 -5.71
C PRO A 669 -37.79 -50.15 -4.59
N ARG A 670 -38.88 -50.85 -4.91
CA ARG A 670 -39.83 -51.39 -3.93
C ARG A 670 -39.50 -52.87 -3.68
N PRO A 671 -39.92 -53.47 -2.55
CA PRO A 671 -39.63 -54.88 -2.26
C PRO A 671 -40.06 -55.86 -3.36
N ASN A 672 -41.16 -55.55 -4.07
CA ASN A 672 -41.71 -56.40 -5.12
C ASN A 672 -41.11 -56.09 -6.52
N THR A 673 -40.11 -55.21 -6.62
CA THR A 673 -39.57 -54.75 -7.92
C THR A 673 -38.85 -55.87 -8.67
N PHE A 674 -38.22 -56.81 -7.97
CA PHE A 674 -37.36 -57.86 -8.54
C PHE A 674 -38.00 -59.26 -8.54
N GLN A 675 -39.33 -59.33 -8.45
CA GLN A 675 -40.09 -60.58 -8.52
C GLN A 675 -40.63 -60.80 -9.95
N PRO A 676 -40.52 -62.01 -10.53
CA PRO A 676 -41.08 -62.32 -11.85
C PRO A 676 -42.62 -62.32 -11.81
N GLU A 677 -43.26 -61.79 -12.87
CA GLU A 677 -44.73 -61.64 -12.99
C GLU A 677 -45.52 -62.97 -12.87
N THR A 678 -44.88 -64.14 -12.93
CA THR A 678 -45.54 -65.46 -12.93
C THR A 678 -45.76 -66.08 -11.54
N MET A 679 -45.58 -65.34 -10.44
CA MET A 679 -45.92 -65.77 -9.07
C MET A 679 -46.83 -64.76 -8.33
N LEU A 680 -47.73 -64.10 -9.05
CA LEU A 680 -48.79 -63.25 -8.48
C LEU A 680 -50.17 -63.74 -8.90
#